data_AF-A0A3E2HKP1-F1
#
_entry.id   AF-A0A3E2HKP1-F1
#
_cell.length_a   1.000
_cell.length_b   1.000
_cell.length_c   1.000
_cell.angle_alpha   90.00
_cell.angle_beta   90.00
_cell.angle_gamma   90.00
#
_symmetry.space_group_name_H-M   'P 1'
#
loop_
_entity.id
_entity.type
_entity.pdbx_description
1 polymer ?
#
loop_
_entity_poly.entity_id
_entity_poly.type
_entity_poly.pdbx_seq_one_letter_code
_entity_poly.pdbx_strand_id
1 'polypeptide(L)'
;MLDIFDFIVEKGGDPKKIKESQRRRHAPEEAVDEVIALYEDHRKTQYAVSQFNTKINEVQKLIGAKKKAKENADDLLKQKSDLELEKKNLIELTAEKDAALKKKLGTIGNIVHDSVPISDNEDNNELQRTWAPEGVTVEKQDVLSHHEVLLRLDGYDPERGAKVVGHRGYFLRNWGVFLNQALINYGLEFLTQKGYTALQTPQFMLKDYMAKTAQLEQFDEELYKVVDGDAVNDKYLIATSEQPISAFHANEWLIGKDLPVKYAGFSTCYRREAGSHGRDAWGIFRVHQFEKVEQFLLTDPEKSWEAFDDMIAISEEFYRSLGVPYRVVAIVSGALNNAAAKKFDLEAWFPFQGEYKELVSCSNCTDYQSRALEIRYGTKLQTEIRKKYVHALNSTLCATERALCCLLENFQTEDGFKVPEPLRKYLPGAPEFIPFTKDLPKDTTSQKAKGKVDKAPKPKVAPVGGGATGATEKLKDLKTFVSTVYSRSRLHLQRVAAPFQLVASVTSTATLHMETLHPDGESPFVVKDDDGIEAALVASEVQEDEDIQYASCPVQGCGENILLTELDSHIDMHAAEEQQADDDGLSINHQASETSESGAPFEAKPSPALKIVDEHRVQENRPIDSQAHAKASWRNILKMPDLGGKTASVVSGQNSRKRLGKAELGPYAHEKQMPSWLVKLLESDGEMKTTNRLDSSGRIKKVLVPTNYTSGLIPVIAQLLEQDRSTQYAYLCHPAVQHVSKLRREGGFCGYRNIQMLTSHIIGVGAQGQEYFNGKIPTIIDIQKAIEHAWDLGINAQGRIETGGILGTRKYIGTPDAQAMFSSLSISCDAQALRTKKGGPLADQLLFQAVETYFLLGTTDTQSKVRRTEMPPIYFQHPGHSMTIIGFEKTRDGSRNLIVFDPMFNDASNVTKLVGQIFTHKSPYNLLKAYRRGLDYLGKYQEFELLKLTPPPSQKGNTSLGN
;
A
#
# COMPACT_ATOMS: atom_id res chain seq x y z
N MET A 1 -9.43 -12.94 -22.72
CA MET A 1 -10.66 -13.63 -23.18
C MET A 1 -11.08 -13.04 -24.51
N LEU A 2 -11.83 -13.79 -25.33
CA LEU A 2 -12.38 -13.33 -26.62
C LEU A 2 -13.65 -12.46 -26.45
N ASP A 3 -14.16 -11.85 -27.53
CA ASP A 3 -15.50 -11.24 -27.53
C ASP A 3 -16.57 -12.32 -27.45
N ILE A 4 -17.58 -12.17 -26.59
CA ILE A 4 -18.73 -13.08 -26.59
C ILE A 4 -19.51 -13.00 -27.91
N PHE A 5 -19.50 -11.86 -28.60
CA PHE A 5 -20.14 -11.73 -29.91
C PHE A 5 -19.38 -12.42 -31.05
N ASP A 6 -18.14 -12.90 -30.85
CA ASP A 6 -17.44 -13.73 -31.85
C ASP A 6 -17.96 -15.17 -31.90
N PHE A 7 -18.58 -15.64 -30.82
CA PHE A 7 -19.22 -16.96 -30.75
C PHE A 7 -20.61 -16.95 -31.41
N ILE A 8 -21.23 -15.77 -31.60
CA ILE A 8 -22.66 -15.65 -31.92
C ILE A 8 -22.85 -15.14 -33.35
N VAL A 9 -23.31 -16.03 -34.24
CA VAL A 9 -23.57 -15.73 -35.66
C VAL A 9 -24.59 -14.58 -35.82
N GLU A 10 -25.62 -14.52 -34.97
CA GLU A 10 -26.60 -13.40 -34.94
C GLU A 10 -25.98 -12.03 -34.60
N LYS A 11 -24.72 -12.00 -34.15
CA LYS A 11 -23.94 -10.79 -33.80
C LYS A 11 -22.71 -10.60 -34.71
N GLY A 12 -22.68 -11.30 -35.84
CA GLY A 12 -21.59 -11.24 -36.81
C GLY A 12 -20.32 -11.98 -36.39
N GLY A 13 -20.41 -12.89 -35.41
CA GLY A 13 -19.31 -13.77 -35.02
C GLY A 13 -19.17 -14.99 -35.94
N ASP A 14 -17.99 -15.62 -35.91
CA ASP A 14 -17.72 -16.91 -36.54
C ASP A 14 -17.17 -17.92 -35.51
N PRO A 15 -18.04 -18.71 -34.85
CA PRO A 15 -17.60 -19.75 -33.92
C PRO A 15 -16.80 -20.87 -34.60
N LYS A 16 -16.83 -21.03 -35.93
CA LYS A 16 -15.99 -22.02 -36.62
C LYS A 16 -14.52 -21.62 -36.57
N LYS A 17 -14.20 -20.33 -36.70
CA LYS A 17 -12.83 -19.81 -36.51
C LYS A 17 -12.32 -20.04 -35.09
N ILE A 18 -13.20 -19.93 -34.09
CA ILE A 18 -12.87 -20.23 -32.69
C ILE A 18 -12.58 -21.72 -32.50
N LYS A 19 -13.42 -22.61 -33.06
CA LYS A 19 -13.18 -24.07 -33.05
C LYS A 19 -11.89 -24.48 -33.76
N GLU A 20 -11.62 -23.90 -34.93
CA GLU A 20 -10.35 -24.08 -35.64
C GLU A 20 -9.14 -23.69 -34.77
N SER A 21 -9.25 -22.56 -34.06
CA SER A 21 -8.21 -22.12 -33.11
C SER A 21 -8.05 -23.07 -31.92
N GLN A 22 -9.15 -23.59 -31.35
CA GLN A 22 -9.11 -24.61 -30.29
C GLN A 22 -8.43 -25.90 -30.78
N ARG A 23 -8.80 -26.40 -31.97
CA ARG A 23 -8.20 -27.60 -32.58
C ARG A 23 -6.70 -27.41 -32.83
N ARG A 24 -6.27 -26.23 -33.29
CA ARG A 24 -4.84 -25.89 -33.44
C ARG A 24 -4.12 -25.84 -32.09
N ARG A 25 -4.76 -25.40 -31.01
CA ARG A 25 -4.23 -25.46 -29.63
C ARG A 25 -4.31 -26.86 -28.99
N HIS A 26 -4.75 -27.89 -29.73
CA HIS A 26 -5.02 -29.22 -29.18
C HIS A 26 -6.05 -29.22 -28.02
N ALA A 27 -6.87 -28.17 -27.94
CA ALA A 27 -7.87 -27.95 -26.90
C ALA A 27 -9.29 -28.34 -27.37
N PRO A 28 -10.24 -28.66 -26.46
CA PRO A 28 -11.58 -29.11 -26.84
C PRO A 28 -12.37 -28.09 -27.69
N GLU A 29 -12.99 -28.56 -28.76
CA GLU A 29 -13.87 -27.75 -29.62
C GLU A 29 -15.26 -27.56 -28.99
N GLU A 30 -15.71 -28.54 -28.19
CA GLU A 30 -16.98 -28.57 -27.48
C GLU A 30 -17.12 -27.40 -26.49
N ALA A 31 -15.99 -26.92 -25.97
CA ALA A 31 -15.93 -25.76 -25.08
C ALA A 31 -16.50 -24.49 -25.74
N VAL A 32 -16.46 -24.39 -27.08
CA VAL A 32 -17.08 -23.29 -27.84
C VAL A 32 -18.60 -23.41 -27.84
N ASP A 33 -19.15 -24.62 -27.98
CA ASP A 33 -20.60 -24.86 -27.94
C ASP A 33 -21.17 -24.65 -26.52
N GLU A 34 -20.40 -25.00 -25.48
CA GLU A 34 -20.75 -24.69 -24.08
C GLU A 34 -20.89 -23.18 -23.84
N VAL A 35 -19.97 -22.35 -24.37
CA VAL A 35 -20.06 -20.88 -24.27
C VAL A 35 -21.32 -20.36 -24.98
N ILE A 36 -21.66 -20.89 -26.15
CA ILE A 36 -22.88 -20.52 -26.88
C ILE A 36 -24.13 -20.92 -26.10
N ALA A 37 -24.16 -22.11 -25.50
CA ALA A 37 -25.28 -22.58 -24.69
C ALA A 37 -25.48 -21.73 -23.42
N LEU A 38 -24.39 -21.39 -22.72
CA LEU A 38 -24.41 -20.52 -21.54
C LEU A 38 -24.85 -19.09 -21.91
N TYR A 39 -24.42 -18.57 -23.07
CA TYR A 39 -24.89 -17.27 -23.57
C TYR A 39 -26.40 -17.28 -23.82
N GLU A 40 -26.94 -18.31 -24.47
CA GLU A 40 -28.37 -18.41 -24.73
C GLU A 40 -29.21 -18.53 -23.45
N ASP A 41 -28.73 -19.27 -22.45
CA ASP A 41 -29.43 -19.40 -21.17
C ASP A 41 -29.39 -18.10 -20.35
N HIS A 42 -28.24 -17.42 -20.32
CA HIS A 42 -28.15 -16.06 -19.75
C HIS A 42 -29.08 -15.09 -20.49
N ARG A 43 -29.06 -15.06 -21.83
CA ARG A 43 -29.89 -14.20 -22.69
C ARG A 43 -31.38 -14.40 -22.42
N LYS A 44 -31.84 -15.65 -22.32
CA LYS A 44 -33.24 -15.98 -21.98
C LYS A 44 -33.63 -15.52 -20.58
N THR A 45 -32.74 -15.71 -19.59
CA THR A 45 -32.98 -15.31 -18.20
C THR A 45 -33.04 -13.79 -18.05
N GLN A 46 -32.10 -13.07 -18.69
CA GLN A 46 -32.09 -11.60 -18.75
C GLN A 46 -33.34 -11.04 -19.47
N TYR A 47 -33.78 -11.68 -20.56
CA TYR A 47 -35.03 -11.32 -21.23
C TYR A 47 -36.24 -11.53 -20.30
N ALA A 48 -36.29 -12.61 -19.52
CA ALA A 48 -37.36 -12.83 -18.55
C ALA A 48 -37.41 -11.70 -17.50
N VAL A 49 -36.26 -11.27 -16.94
CA VAL A 49 -36.19 -10.09 -16.05
C VAL A 49 -36.79 -8.83 -16.71
N SER A 50 -36.57 -8.62 -18.02
CA SER A 50 -37.16 -7.48 -18.73
C SER A 50 -38.70 -7.51 -18.76
N GLN A 51 -39.30 -8.71 -18.90
CA GLN A 51 -40.77 -8.88 -18.93
C GLN A 51 -41.43 -8.58 -17.58
N PHE A 52 -40.74 -8.81 -16.47
CA PHE A 52 -41.26 -8.45 -15.14
C PHE A 52 -41.41 -6.94 -14.95
N ASN A 53 -40.58 -6.11 -15.60
CA ASN A 53 -40.79 -4.65 -15.58
C ASN A 53 -42.13 -4.27 -16.22
N THR A 54 -42.52 -4.93 -17.32
CA THR A 54 -43.83 -4.72 -17.97
C THR A 54 -44.97 -5.10 -17.03
N LYS A 55 -44.94 -6.32 -16.48
CA LYS A 55 -45.95 -6.81 -15.52
C LYS A 55 -46.12 -5.89 -14.30
N ILE A 56 -45.02 -5.47 -13.68
CA ILE A 56 -45.03 -4.58 -12.51
C ILE A 56 -45.63 -3.21 -12.89
N ASN A 57 -45.30 -2.67 -14.06
CA ASN A 57 -45.87 -1.41 -14.55
C ASN A 57 -47.37 -1.52 -14.88
N GLU A 58 -47.85 -2.68 -15.33
CA GLU A 58 -49.28 -2.95 -15.55
C GLU A 58 -50.05 -3.02 -14.22
N VAL A 59 -49.58 -3.79 -13.25
CA VAL A 59 -50.17 -3.86 -11.91
C VAL A 59 -50.13 -2.49 -11.22
N GLN A 60 -49.05 -1.73 -11.37
CA GLN A 60 -48.92 -0.36 -10.84
C GLN A 60 -49.96 0.61 -11.45
N LYS A 61 -50.33 0.47 -12.73
CA LYS A 61 -51.43 1.23 -13.35
C LYS A 61 -52.79 0.82 -12.75
N LEU A 62 -53.03 -0.47 -12.54
CA LEU A 62 -54.27 -0.97 -11.92
C LEU A 62 -54.44 -0.50 -10.47
N ILE A 63 -53.36 -0.51 -9.67
CA ILE A 63 -53.33 0.07 -8.31
C ILE A 63 -53.69 1.57 -8.37
N GLY A 64 -53.12 2.31 -9.32
CA GLY A 64 -53.41 3.73 -9.52
C GLY A 64 -54.89 4.00 -9.86
N ALA A 65 -55.47 3.19 -10.75
CA ALA A 65 -56.88 3.27 -11.10
C ALA A 65 -57.80 2.99 -9.89
N LYS A 66 -57.58 1.89 -9.17
CA LYS A 66 -58.35 1.54 -7.97
C LYS A 66 -58.26 2.59 -6.87
N LYS A 67 -57.06 3.09 -6.57
CA LYS A 67 -56.88 4.15 -5.56
C LYS A 67 -57.56 5.47 -5.97
N LYS A 68 -57.62 5.80 -7.26
CA LYS A 68 -58.40 6.94 -7.78
C LYS A 68 -59.91 6.73 -7.66
N ALA A 69 -60.39 5.49 -7.80
CA ALA A 69 -61.79 5.09 -7.58
C ALA A 69 -62.18 4.94 -6.09
N LYS A 70 -61.21 5.05 -5.16
CA LYS A 70 -61.35 4.73 -3.72
C LYS A 70 -61.69 3.26 -3.42
N GLU A 71 -61.34 2.35 -4.33
CA GLU A 71 -61.50 0.90 -4.14
C GLU A 71 -60.35 0.30 -3.32
N ASN A 72 -60.61 -0.84 -2.68
CA ASN A 72 -59.56 -1.67 -2.09
C ASN A 72 -58.64 -2.24 -3.20
N ALA A 73 -57.33 -2.14 -3.00
CA ALA A 73 -56.28 -2.56 -3.93
C ALA A 73 -55.26 -3.52 -3.31
N ASP A 74 -55.58 -4.17 -2.18
CA ASP A 74 -54.63 -4.91 -1.37
C ASP A 74 -54.15 -6.19 -2.08
N ASP A 75 -55.04 -6.87 -2.81
CA ASP A 75 -54.68 -7.99 -3.69
C ASP A 75 -53.67 -7.59 -4.78
N LEU A 76 -53.80 -6.38 -5.34
CA LEU A 76 -52.89 -5.86 -6.36
C LEU A 76 -51.56 -5.41 -5.74
N LEU A 77 -51.58 -4.87 -4.51
CA LEU A 77 -50.37 -4.55 -3.75
C LEU A 77 -49.59 -5.83 -3.40
N LYS A 78 -50.28 -6.90 -3.02
CA LYS A 78 -49.68 -8.22 -2.83
C LYS A 78 -49.12 -8.77 -4.14
N GLN A 79 -49.91 -8.81 -5.21
CA GLN A 79 -49.46 -9.26 -6.54
C GLN A 79 -48.22 -8.49 -7.01
N LYS A 80 -48.15 -7.18 -6.75
CA LYS A 80 -46.95 -6.38 -7.03
C LYS A 80 -45.74 -6.87 -6.20
N SER A 81 -45.91 -7.06 -4.89
CA SER A 81 -44.86 -7.57 -4.00
C SER A 81 -44.34 -8.94 -4.44
N ASP A 82 -45.24 -9.84 -4.85
CA ASP A 82 -44.89 -11.18 -5.33
C ASP A 82 -44.09 -11.10 -6.66
N LEU A 83 -44.51 -10.23 -7.60
CA LEU A 83 -43.76 -9.95 -8.84
C LEU A 83 -42.41 -9.28 -8.61
N GLU A 84 -42.28 -8.41 -7.59
CA GLU A 84 -41.01 -7.78 -7.22
C GLU A 84 -40.03 -8.79 -6.59
N LEU A 85 -40.54 -9.79 -5.85
CA LEU A 85 -39.75 -10.91 -5.33
C LEU A 85 -39.30 -11.88 -6.44
N GLU A 86 -40.21 -12.30 -7.33
CA GLU A 86 -39.85 -13.14 -8.50
C GLU A 86 -38.79 -12.45 -9.37
N LYS A 87 -38.93 -11.14 -9.61
CA LYS A 87 -37.94 -10.33 -10.32
C LYS A 87 -36.58 -10.31 -9.61
N LYS A 88 -36.53 -10.18 -8.29
CA LYS A 88 -35.27 -10.21 -7.51
C LYS A 88 -34.54 -11.55 -7.71
N ASN A 89 -35.26 -12.66 -7.56
CA ASN A 89 -34.70 -14.00 -7.71
C ASN A 89 -34.15 -14.22 -9.14
N LEU A 90 -34.85 -13.72 -10.16
CA LEU A 90 -34.38 -13.79 -11.56
C LEU A 90 -33.16 -12.88 -11.83
N ILE A 91 -33.01 -11.75 -11.13
CA ILE A 91 -31.81 -10.90 -11.22
C ILE A 91 -30.59 -11.65 -10.64
N GLU A 92 -30.75 -12.29 -9.49
CA GLU A 92 -29.70 -13.09 -8.84
C GLU A 92 -29.27 -14.27 -9.73
N LEU A 93 -30.24 -15.02 -10.28
CA LEU A 93 -29.97 -16.09 -11.25
C LEU A 93 -29.33 -15.58 -12.56
N THR A 94 -29.66 -14.36 -13.01
CA THR A 94 -29.03 -13.76 -14.20
C THR A 94 -27.55 -13.46 -13.96
N ALA A 95 -27.19 -13.01 -12.75
CA ALA A 95 -25.81 -12.76 -12.35
C ALA A 95 -25.00 -14.06 -12.16
N GLU A 96 -25.60 -15.12 -11.60
CA GLU A 96 -24.99 -16.45 -11.53
C GLU A 96 -24.63 -16.99 -12.92
N LYS A 97 -25.56 -16.89 -13.88
CA LYS A 97 -25.36 -17.32 -15.27
C LYS A 97 -24.32 -16.49 -16.02
N ASP A 98 -24.24 -15.18 -15.75
CA ASP A 98 -23.19 -14.30 -16.27
C ASP A 98 -21.80 -14.71 -15.74
N ALA A 99 -21.68 -15.02 -14.45
CA ALA A 99 -20.45 -15.50 -13.85
C ALA A 99 -20.02 -16.87 -14.41
N ALA A 100 -20.96 -17.80 -14.60
CA ALA A 100 -20.69 -19.10 -15.23
C ALA A 100 -20.23 -18.95 -16.69
N LEU A 101 -20.90 -18.12 -17.48
CA LEU A 101 -20.53 -17.78 -18.85
C LEU A 101 -19.12 -17.19 -18.93
N LYS A 102 -18.82 -16.18 -18.11
CA LYS A 102 -17.49 -15.54 -18.05
C LYS A 102 -16.39 -16.50 -17.63
N LYS A 103 -16.66 -17.39 -16.67
CA LYS A 103 -15.72 -18.43 -16.25
C LYS A 103 -15.37 -19.38 -17.40
N LYS A 104 -16.36 -19.85 -18.17
CA LYS A 104 -16.10 -20.72 -19.33
C LYS A 104 -15.41 -19.94 -20.46
N LEU A 105 -15.84 -18.72 -20.77
CA LEU A 105 -15.23 -17.85 -21.78
C LEU A 105 -13.75 -17.54 -21.48
N GLY A 106 -13.36 -17.48 -20.19
CA GLY A 106 -11.97 -17.35 -19.77
C GLY A 106 -11.07 -18.57 -20.02
N THR A 107 -11.64 -19.72 -20.37
CA THR A 107 -10.90 -20.96 -20.70
C THR A 107 -10.65 -21.15 -22.20
N ILE A 108 -11.19 -20.27 -23.05
CA ILE A 108 -10.99 -20.32 -24.50
C ILE A 108 -9.78 -19.45 -24.85
N GLY A 109 -8.72 -20.08 -25.38
CA GLY A 109 -7.50 -19.38 -25.77
C GLY A 109 -7.70 -18.40 -26.91
N ASN A 110 -6.78 -17.43 -27.03
CA ASN A 110 -6.79 -16.43 -28.09
C ASN A 110 -6.69 -17.07 -29.49
N ILE A 111 -7.17 -16.36 -30.51
CA ILE A 111 -7.13 -16.83 -31.91
C ILE A 111 -5.68 -16.99 -32.36
N VAL A 112 -5.28 -18.22 -32.67
CA VAL A 112 -3.92 -18.53 -33.15
C VAL A 112 -3.72 -17.92 -34.53
N HIS A 113 -2.64 -17.15 -34.71
CA HIS A 113 -2.29 -16.51 -35.98
C HIS A 113 -1.99 -17.56 -37.07
N ASP A 114 -2.32 -17.27 -38.32
CA ASP A 114 -2.22 -18.25 -39.42
C ASP A 114 -0.77 -18.68 -39.70
N SER A 115 0.22 -17.85 -39.34
CA SER A 115 1.66 -18.17 -39.44
C SER A 115 2.24 -18.98 -38.25
N VAL A 116 1.41 -19.60 -37.40
CA VAL A 116 1.89 -20.40 -36.26
C VAL A 116 1.94 -21.88 -36.66
N PRO A 117 3.09 -22.58 -36.50
CA PRO A 117 3.21 -24.00 -36.84
C PRO A 117 2.29 -24.85 -35.96
N ILE A 118 1.58 -25.80 -36.58
CA ILE A 118 0.54 -26.59 -35.93
C ILE A 118 1.13 -27.89 -35.41
N SER A 119 1.37 -27.95 -34.09
CA SER A 119 1.96 -29.11 -33.40
C SER A 119 1.73 -29.00 -31.88
N ASP A 120 1.73 -30.16 -31.22
CA ASP A 120 1.71 -30.34 -29.76
C ASP A 120 3.10 -30.72 -29.19
N ASN A 121 4.11 -30.80 -30.07
CA ASN A 121 5.51 -31.03 -29.71
C ASN A 121 6.39 -29.84 -30.11
N GLU A 122 7.15 -29.32 -29.15
CA GLU A 122 8.11 -28.23 -29.30
C GLU A 122 9.35 -28.61 -30.14
N ASP A 123 9.64 -29.91 -30.34
CA ASP A 123 10.65 -30.35 -31.33
C ASP A 123 10.34 -29.82 -32.75
N ASN A 124 9.08 -29.49 -33.02
CA ASN A 124 8.61 -28.92 -34.29
C ASN A 124 8.54 -27.37 -34.29
N ASN A 125 9.14 -26.69 -33.30
CA ASN A 125 9.25 -25.22 -33.29
C ASN A 125 10.04 -24.74 -34.53
N GLU A 126 9.46 -23.81 -35.31
CA GLU A 126 9.99 -23.45 -36.62
C GLU A 126 11.14 -22.44 -36.51
N LEU A 127 12.34 -22.83 -36.94
CA LEU A 127 13.52 -21.97 -36.96
C LEU A 127 13.34 -20.78 -37.91
N GLN A 128 13.24 -19.57 -37.36
CA GLN A 128 13.04 -18.34 -38.14
C GLN A 128 14.37 -17.72 -38.62
N ARG A 129 15.39 -17.71 -37.75
CA ARG A 129 16.69 -17.05 -37.98
C ARG A 129 17.75 -17.51 -36.97
N THR A 130 19.02 -17.39 -37.33
CA THR A 130 20.19 -17.73 -36.49
C THR A 130 21.22 -16.61 -36.55
N TRP A 131 21.89 -16.31 -35.44
CA TRP A 131 23.00 -15.35 -35.39
C TRP A 131 24.15 -15.84 -34.50
N ALA A 132 25.38 -15.51 -34.89
CA ALA A 132 26.58 -15.65 -34.08
C ALA A 132 27.53 -14.48 -34.39
N PRO A 133 28.39 -14.07 -33.43
CA PRO A 133 29.47 -13.13 -33.71
C PRO A 133 30.47 -13.70 -34.73
N GLU A 134 31.14 -12.82 -35.48
CA GLU A 134 32.17 -13.23 -36.44
C GLU A 134 33.31 -13.97 -35.73
N GLY A 135 33.68 -15.14 -36.25
CA GLY A 135 34.72 -16.01 -35.68
C GLY A 135 34.29 -16.89 -34.50
N VAL A 136 33.03 -16.86 -34.06
CA VAL A 136 32.53 -17.72 -32.97
C VAL A 136 31.87 -18.98 -33.52
N THR A 137 32.46 -20.15 -33.27
CA THR A 137 31.86 -21.45 -33.63
C THR A 137 30.73 -21.83 -32.66
N VAL A 138 29.54 -22.10 -33.20
CA VAL A 138 28.42 -22.67 -32.44
C VAL A 138 28.60 -24.18 -32.31
N GLU A 139 29.48 -24.58 -31.40
CA GLU A 139 29.76 -25.98 -31.07
C GLU A 139 29.89 -26.20 -29.56
N LYS A 140 29.85 -27.47 -29.12
CA LYS A 140 29.99 -27.84 -27.71
C LYS A 140 31.47 -27.83 -27.33
N GLN A 141 31.83 -27.09 -26.29
CA GLN A 141 33.20 -26.86 -25.86
C GLN A 141 33.48 -27.51 -24.50
N ASP A 142 34.74 -27.91 -24.27
CA ASP A 142 35.20 -28.59 -23.04
C ASP A 142 35.57 -27.58 -21.92
N VAL A 143 34.65 -26.66 -21.66
CA VAL A 143 34.76 -25.51 -20.75
C VAL A 143 34.02 -25.78 -19.41
N LEU A 144 33.96 -24.80 -18.50
CA LEU A 144 33.17 -24.93 -17.27
C LEU A 144 31.70 -24.55 -17.50
N SER A 145 30.80 -25.16 -16.73
CA SER A 145 29.39 -24.75 -16.69
C SER A 145 29.20 -23.41 -15.96
N HIS A 146 28.12 -22.68 -16.24
CA HIS A 146 27.85 -21.40 -15.58
C HIS A 146 27.90 -21.45 -14.05
N HIS A 147 27.47 -22.57 -13.44
CA HIS A 147 27.41 -22.73 -11.99
C HIS A 147 28.79 -23.02 -11.36
N GLU A 148 29.74 -23.51 -12.14
CA GLU A 148 31.16 -23.65 -11.78
C GLU A 148 31.90 -22.33 -11.97
N VAL A 149 31.69 -21.61 -13.08
CA VAL A 149 32.28 -20.28 -13.33
C VAL A 149 31.87 -19.30 -12.22
N LEU A 150 30.57 -19.21 -11.90
CA LEU A 150 30.07 -18.31 -10.85
C LEU A 150 30.55 -18.70 -9.44
N LEU A 151 30.85 -19.98 -9.19
CA LEU A 151 31.45 -20.45 -7.95
C LEU A 151 32.92 -20.03 -7.85
N ARG A 152 33.71 -20.21 -8.93
CA ARG A 152 35.11 -19.79 -9.00
C ARG A 152 35.31 -18.28 -8.89
N LEU A 153 34.34 -17.48 -9.31
CA LEU A 153 34.34 -16.01 -9.16
C LEU A 153 33.95 -15.53 -7.75
N ASP A 154 33.57 -16.43 -6.83
CA ASP A 154 32.91 -16.10 -5.56
C ASP A 154 31.66 -15.22 -5.76
N GLY A 155 30.92 -15.48 -6.85
CA GLY A 155 29.80 -14.66 -7.31
C GLY A 155 28.42 -15.06 -6.76
N TYR A 156 28.31 -16.26 -6.18
CA TYR A 156 27.06 -16.72 -5.54
C TYR A 156 27.32 -17.79 -4.46
N ASP A 157 26.30 -18.03 -3.64
CA ASP A 157 26.27 -19.06 -2.60
C ASP A 157 24.94 -19.85 -2.64
N PRO A 158 24.91 -21.02 -3.31
CA PRO A 158 23.72 -21.86 -3.39
C PRO A 158 23.53 -22.73 -2.14
N GLU A 159 24.57 -23.00 -1.36
CA GLU A 159 24.48 -23.86 -0.16
C GLU A 159 23.78 -23.10 0.97
N ARG A 160 24.20 -21.87 1.24
CA ARG A 160 23.54 -21.00 2.21
C ARG A 160 22.16 -20.55 1.71
N GLY A 161 22.00 -20.33 0.40
CA GLY A 161 20.70 -20.08 -0.21
C GLY A 161 19.71 -21.22 0.06
N ALA A 162 20.10 -22.45 -0.28
CA ALA A 162 19.29 -23.64 -0.04
C ALA A 162 18.97 -23.87 1.45
N LYS A 163 19.89 -23.52 2.35
CA LYS A 163 19.68 -23.58 3.81
C LYS A 163 18.62 -22.57 4.31
N VAL A 164 18.43 -21.43 3.64
CA VAL A 164 17.56 -20.34 4.10
C VAL A 164 16.15 -20.42 3.49
N VAL A 165 16.04 -20.64 2.18
CA VAL A 165 14.72 -20.64 1.47
C VAL A 165 14.34 -22.00 0.85
N GLY A 166 15.18 -23.03 1.00
CA GLY A 166 14.95 -24.35 0.43
C GLY A 166 15.48 -24.52 -1.00
N HIS A 167 15.00 -25.56 -1.70
CA HIS A 167 15.43 -25.94 -3.05
C HIS A 167 15.45 -24.74 -4.03
N ARG A 168 16.44 -24.70 -4.94
CA ARG A 168 16.74 -23.56 -5.85
C ARG A 168 17.06 -22.21 -5.16
N GLY A 169 17.18 -22.14 -3.82
CA GLY A 169 17.63 -20.93 -3.12
C GLY A 169 19.09 -20.57 -3.39
N TYR A 170 19.39 -19.28 -3.57
CA TYR A 170 20.73 -18.75 -3.79
C TYR A 170 20.90 -17.37 -3.13
N PHE A 171 22.14 -16.99 -2.84
CA PHE A 171 22.54 -15.59 -2.66
C PHE A 171 23.49 -15.19 -3.78
N LEU A 172 23.31 -14.03 -4.41
CA LEU A 172 24.39 -13.40 -5.19
C LEU A 172 25.38 -12.71 -4.26
N ARG A 173 26.65 -12.66 -4.66
CA ARG A 173 27.73 -12.05 -3.87
C ARG A 173 28.79 -11.42 -4.78
N ASN A 174 29.53 -10.44 -4.28
CA ASN A 174 30.64 -9.80 -5.00
C ASN A 174 30.26 -9.43 -6.46
N TRP A 175 31.02 -9.92 -7.44
CA TRP A 175 30.78 -9.72 -8.87
C TRP A 175 29.44 -10.25 -9.38
N GLY A 176 28.82 -11.26 -8.75
CA GLY A 176 27.48 -11.71 -9.15
C GLY A 176 26.41 -10.65 -8.92
N VAL A 177 26.52 -9.87 -7.83
CA VAL A 177 25.64 -8.72 -7.58
C VAL A 177 25.88 -7.63 -8.61
N PHE A 178 27.15 -7.25 -8.84
CA PHE A 178 27.48 -6.19 -9.80
C PHE A 178 27.13 -6.56 -11.24
N LEU A 179 27.27 -7.82 -11.66
CA LEU A 179 26.89 -8.29 -13.00
C LEU A 179 25.36 -8.33 -13.17
N ASN A 180 24.60 -8.74 -12.15
CA ASN A 180 23.13 -8.64 -12.17
C ASN A 180 22.69 -7.17 -12.31
N GLN A 181 23.24 -6.28 -11.47
CA GLN A 181 22.97 -4.84 -11.55
C GLN A 181 23.41 -4.22 -12.88
N ALA A 182 24.53 -4.65 -13.47
CA ALA A 182 24.97 -4.20 -14.79
C ALA A 182 23.98 -4.62 -15.89
N LEU A 183 23.44 -5.84 -15.86
CA LEU A 183 22.43 -6.31 -16.81
C LEU A 183 21.10 -5.54 -16.68
N ILE A 184 20.65 -5.26 -15.44
CA ILE A 184 19.44 -4.45 -15.18
C ILE A 184 19.62 -3.03 -15.74
N ASN A 185 20.70 -2.35 -15.37
CA ASN A 185 20.94 -0.96 -15.78
C ASN A 185 21.22 -0.84 -17.28
N TYR A 186 21.93 -1.80 -17.89
CA TYR A 186 22.12 -1.85 -19.34
C TYR A 186 20.79 -2.04 -20.08
N GLY A 187 19.95 -2.99 -19.64
CA GLY A 187 18.66 -3.23 -20.27
C GLY A 187 17.70 -2.04 -20.20
N LEU A 188 17.66 -1.35 -19.05
CA LEU A 188 16.86 -0.14 -18.88
C LEU A 188 17.38 1.03 -19.71
N GLU A 189 18.70 1.26 -19.78
CA GLU A 189 19.27 2.30 -20.64
C GLU A 189 18.99 2.03 -22.13
N PHE A 190 19.19 0.78 -22.56
CA PHE A 190 19.02 0.34 -23.94
C PHE A 190 17.58 0.52 -24.45
N LEU A 191 16.57 0.19 -23.64
CA LEU A 191 15.18 0.45 -23.99
C LEU A 191 14.81 1.93 -23.88
N THR A 192 15.35 2.67 -22.91
CA THR A 192 15.11 4.12 -22.80
C THR A 192 15.62 4.87 -24.04
N GLN A 193 16.78 4.47 -24.58
CA GLN A 193 17.31 4.99 -25.85
C GLN A 193 16.41 4.70 -27.07
N LYS A 194 15.53 3.70 -26.98
CA LYS A 194 14.54 3.32 -28.01
C LYS A 194 13.14 3.90 -27.73
N GLY A 195 13.03 4.86 -26.80
CA GLY A 195 11.79 5.57 -26.50
C GLY A 195 10.82 4.83 -25.56
N TYR A 196 11.31 3.85 -24.79
CA TYR A 196 10.51 3.17 -23.78
C TYR A 196 10.54 3.96 -22.46
N THR A 197 9.42 3.99 -21.75
CA THR A 197 9.33 4.55 -20.40
C THR A 197 9.78 3.49 -19.39
N ALA A 198 10.86 3.74 -18.65
CA ALA A 198 11.28 2.88 -17.55
C ALA A 198 10.21 2.84 -16.44
N LEU A 199 9.80 1.64 -16.03
CA LEU A 199 8.70 1.43 -15.08
C LEU A 199 9.02 0.27 -14.13
N GLN A 200 9.29 0.58 -12.86
CA GLN A 200 9.36 -0.42 -11.80
C GLN A 200 7.95 -0.74 -11.29
N THR A 201 7.62 -2.02 -11.14
CA THR A 201 6.25 -2.46 -10.79
C THR A 201 6.13 -2.92 -9.33
N PRO A 202 4.93 -2.85 -8.72
CA PRO A 202 4.61 -3.62 -7.53
C PRO A 202 4.88 -5.11 -7.79
N GLN A 203 5.49 -5.81 -6.83
CA GLN A 203 5.87 -7.22 -6.98
C GLN A 203 4.75 -8.21 -6.59
N PHE A 204 3.59 -7.70 -6.19
CA PHE A 204 2.38 -8.48 -5.93
C PHE A 204 1.13 -7.78 -6.47
N MET A 205 0.09 -8.56 -6.77
CA MET A 205 -1.21 -8.06 -7.27
C MET A 205 -2.37 -8.65 -6.47
N LEU A 206 -3.47 -7.91 -6.40
CA LEU A 206 -4.76 -8.43 -5.93
C LEU A 206 -5.24 -9.57 -6.85
N LYS A 207 -5.83 -10.61 -6.25
CA LYS A 207 -6.37 -11.79 -6.93
C LYS A 207 -7.23 -11.46 -8.16
N ASP A 208 -8.15 -10.50 -8.03
CA ASP A 208 -9.09 -10.09 -9.09
C ASP A 208 -8.44 -9.35 -10.28
N TYR A 209 -7.23 -8.84 -10.12
CA TYR A 209 -6.44 -8.29 -11.23
C TYR A 209 -5.51 -9.35 -11.81
N MET A 210 -4.88 -10.18 -10.98
CA MET A 210 -4.08 -11.33 -11.43
C MET A 210 -4.93 -12.30 -12.29
N ALA A 211 -6.20 -12.52 -11.93
CA ALA A 211 -7.13 -13.39 -12.68
C ALA A 211 -7.61 -12.81 -14.03
N LYS A 212 -7.16 -11.59 -14.40
CA LYS A 212 -7.40 -10.99 -15.72
C LYS A 212 -6.16 -11.01 -16.62
N THR A 213 -4.99 -11.27 -16.04
CA THR A 213 -3.68 -11.22 -16.73
C THR A 213 -3.07 -12.62 -16.86
N ALA A 214 -3.13 -13.43 -15.80
CA ALA A 214 -2.73 -14.83 -15.75
C ALA A 214 -3.88 -15.79 -16.07
N GLN A 215 -3.55 -16.95 -16.65
CA GLN A 215 -4.49 -18.06 -16.86
C GLN A 215 -4.61 -18.96 -15.61
N LEU A 216 -5.66 -19.78 -15.55
CA LEU A 216 -6.01 -20.56 -14.36
C LEU A 216 -4.89 -21.50 -13.89
N GLU A 217 -4.19 -22.20 -14.79
CA GLU A 217 -3.11 -23.13 -14.38
C GLU A 217 -1.96 -22.41 -13.65
N GLN A 218 -1.70 -21.14 -13.97
CA GLN A 218 -0.61 -20.37 -13.35
C GLN A 218 -0.85 -20.13 -11.85
N PHE A 219 -2.09 -20.09 -11.37
CA PHE A 219 -2.39 -19.99 -9.94
C PHE A 219 -1.92 -21.23 -9.17
N ASP A 220 -2.10 -22.41 -9.76
CA ASP A 220 -1.80 -23.69 -9.12
C ASP A 220 -0.34 -24.13 -9.33
N GLU A 221 0.32 -23.72 -10.42
CA GLU A 221 1.68 -24.17 -10.78
C GLU A 221 2.79 -23.12 -10.67
N GLU A 222 2.52 -21.84 -10.98
CA GLU A 222 3.55 -20.78 -11.06
C GLU A 222 3.50 -19.78 -9.89
N LEU A 223 2.34 -19.27 -9.51
CA LEU A 223 2.21 -18.08 -8.67
C LEU A 223 2.32 -18.40 -7.17
N TYR A 224 3.17 -17.65 -6.47
CA TYR A 224 3.21 -17.65 -5.00
C TYR A 224 2.07 -16.81 -4.44
N LYS A 225 1.31 -17.39 -3.51
CA LYS A 225 0.22 -16.72 -2.79
C LYS A 225 0.74 -16.00 -1.55
N VAL A 226 0.37 -14.73 -1.38
CA VAL A 226 0.57 -13.92 -0.17
C VAL A 226 -0.75 -13.85 0.57
N VAL A 227 -0.77 -14.33 1.81
CA VAL A 227 -1.97 -14.40 2.66
C VAL A 227 -1.92 -13.30 3.72
N ASP A 228 -3.03 -12.60 3.88
CA ASP A 228 -3.17 -11.39 4.71
C ASP A 228 -3.97 -11.62 6.01
N GLY A 229 -4.52 -12.84 6.18
CA GLY A 229 -5.24 -13.32 7.37
C GLY A 229 -6.68 -13.80 7.09
N ASP A 230 -7.32 -13.21 6.07
CA ASP A 230 -8.59 -13.64 5.46
C ASP A 230 -8.32 -13.86 3.93
N ALA A 231 -9.32 -14.18 3.11
CA ALA A 231 -9.14 -14.63 1.71
C ALA A 231 -9.47 -13.56 0.64
N VAL A 232 -10.28 -12.54 0.95
CA VAL A 232 -10.73 -11.48 0.02
C VAL A 232 -9.59 -10.59 -0.51
N ASN A 233 -8.55 -10.29 0.28
CA ASN A 233 -7.31 -9.63 -0.17
C ASN A 233 -6.07 -10.51 0.04
N ASP A 234 -6.25 -11.81 -0.22
CA ASP A 234 -5.23 -12.66 -0.83
C ASP A 234 -4.58 -11.93 -2.02
N LYS A 235 -3.25 -11.91 -2.04
CA LYS A 235 -2.45 -11.34 -3.13
C LYS A 235 -1.59 -12.43 -3.75
N TYR A 236 -1.04 -12.20 -4.93
CA TYR A 236 -0.12 -13.12 -5.60
C TYR A 236 1.14 -12.37 -6.00
N LEU A 237 2.32 -12.93 -5.69
CA LEU A 237 3.59 -12.43 -6.21
C LEU A 237 3.62 -12.64 -7.73
N ILE A 238 4.22 -11.69 -8.45
CA ILE A 238 4.23 -11.67 -9.91
C ILE A 238 5.26 -12.66 -10.49
N ALA A 239 4.90 -13.36 -11.55
CA ALA A 239 5.81 -14.22 -12.32
C ALA A 239 6.55 -13.47 -13.45
N THR A 240 6.15 -12.22 -13.69
CA THR A 240 6.70 -11.27 -14.67
C THR A 240 6.15 -9.86 -14.41
N SER A 241 6.90 -8.80 -14.73
CA SER A 241 6.42 -7.40 -14.72
C SER A 241 5.31 -7.13 -15.76
N GLU A 242 5.15 -7.99 -16.76
CA GLU A 242 4.02 -7.96 -17.71
C GLU A 242 2.65 -8.04 -17.01
N GLN A 243 2.53 -8.79 -15.90
CA GLN A 243 1.26 -8.94 -15.17
C GLN A 243 0.76 -7.62 -14.56
N PRO A 244 1.58 -6.85 -13.79
CA PRO A 244 1.16 -5.54 -13.30
C PRO A 244 1.16 -4.45 -14.39
N ILE A 245 1.98 -4.52 -15.43
CA ILE A 245 1.99 -3.49 -16.50
C ILE A 245 0.78 -3.62 -17.42
N SER A 246 0.36 -4.84 -17.77
CA SER A 246 -0.91 -5.03 -18.50
C SER A 246 -2.08 -4.45 -17.70
N ALA A 247 -2.14 -4.69 -16.40
CA ALA A 247 -3.14 -4.11 -15.50
C ALA A 247 -3.02 -2.60 -15.23
N PHE A 248 -1.91 -1.94 -15.64
CA PHE A 248 -1.64 -0.53 -15.31
C PHE A 248 -2.69 0.44 -15.88
N HIS A 249 -3.17 0.18 -17.11
CA HIS A 249 -4.20 0.99 -17.78
C HIS A 249 -5.62 0.40 -17.64
N ALA A 250 -5.89 -0.43 -16.61
CA ALA A 250 -7.16 -1.13 -16.49
C ALA A 250 -8.35 -0.17 -16.39
N ASN A 251 -9.39 -0.44 -17.19
CA ASN A 251 -10.61 0.34 -17.38
C ASN A 251 -10.44 1.68 -18.13
N GLU A 252 -9.26 2.03 -18.62
CA GLU A 252 -9.01 3.30 -19.33
C GLU A 252 -9.56 3.31 -20.77
N TRP A 253 -9.38 4.46 -21.45
CA TRP A 253 -9.72 4.63 -22.87
C TRP A 253 -8.61 5.42 -23.57
N LEU A 254 -7.81 4.72 -24.38
CA LEU A 254 -6.65 5.27 -25.09
C LEU A 254 -7.05 5.70 -26.51
N ILE A 255 -6.44 6.77 -27.01
CA ILE A 255 -6.67 7.31 -28.36
C ILE A 255 -5.39 7.26 -29.20
N GLY A 256 -5.51 7.15 -30.53
CA GLY A 256 -4.40 6.80 -31.42
C GLY A 256 -3.21 7.78 -31.45
N LYS A 257 -3.36 8.99 -30.90
CA LYS A 257 -2.24 9.95 -30.72
C LYS A 257 -1.26 9.52 -29.62
N ASP A 258 -1.75 8.74 -28.65
CA ASP A 258 -1.03 8.31 -27.44
C ASP A 258 -0.41 6.91 -27.62
N LEU A 259 -0.60 6.29 -28.79
CA LEU A 259 -0.12 4.94 -29.12
C LEU A 259 1.02 5.00 -30.17
N PRO A 260 2.01 4.09 -30.11
CA PRO A 260 2.15 3.01 -29.13
C PRO A 260 2.72 3.50 -27.79
N VAL A 261 2.12 3.05 -26.68
CA VAL A 261 2.74 3.19 -25.35
C VAL A 261 3.77 2.09 -25.19
N LYS A 262 5.01 2.44 -24.82
CA LYS A 262 6.14 1.52 -24.66
C LYS A 262 6.69 1.57 -23.23
N TYR A 263 6.68 0.46 -22.51
CA TYR A 263 7.23 0.33 -21.15
C TYR A 263 8.43 -0.59 -21.09
N ALA A 264 9.50 -0.14 -20.42
CA ALA A 264 10.64 -0.95 -20.00
C ALA A 264 10.41 -1.36 -18.53
N GLY A 265 9.74 -2.49 -18.35
CA GLY A 265 9.27 -3.00 -17.08
C GLY A 265 10.36 -3.70 -16.27
N PHE A 266 10.69 -3.20 -15.09
CA PHE A 266 11.66 -3.83 -14.18
C PHE A 266 10.99 -4.40 -12.93
N SER A 267 11.25 -5.68 -12.64
CA SER A 267 10.90 -6.30 -11.36
C SER A 267 11.74 -7.53 -11.05
N THR A 268 11.79 -7.88 -9.77
CA THR A 268 11.97 -9.28 -9.35
C THR A 268 10.71 -10.07 -9.76
N CYS A 269 10.91 -11.33 -10.15
CA CYS A 269 9.89 -12.27 -10.63
C CYS A 269 9.94 -13.54 -9.77
N TYR A 270 8.78 -14.08 -9.40
CA TYR A 270 8.64 -15.21 -8.50
C TYR A 270 7.90 -16.37 -9.16
N ARG A 271 8.50 -17.57 -9.16
CA ARG A 271 7.91 -18.76 -9.81
C ARG A 271 8.08 -20.04 -8.97
N ARG A 272 6.98 -20.72 -8.70
CA ARG A 272 6.95 -21.98 -7.92
C ARG A 272 7.59 -23.16 -8.64
N GLU A 273 7.74 -23.10 -9.98
CA GLU A 273 8.48 -24.09 -10.78
C GLU A 273 8.04 -25.55 -10.58
N ALA A 274 6.76 -25.78 -10.24
CA ALA A 274 6.24 -27.07 -9.76
C ALA A 274 6.41 -28.23 -10.76
N GLY A 275 6.22 -27.97 -12.06
CA GLY A 275 6.39 -28.97 -13.13
C GLY A 275 7.84 -29.30 -13.50
N SER A 276 8.84 -28.63 -12.91
CA SER A 276 10.25 -28.69 -13.36
C SER A 276 11.17 -29.61 -12.56
N HIS A 277 10.63 -30.45 -11.65
CA HIS A 277 11.41 -31.27 -10.72
C HIS A 277 12.64 -31.95 -11.38
N GLY A 278 13.84 -31.56 -10.91
CA GLY A 278 15.13 -32.10 -11.36
C GLY A 278 15.73 -31.49 -12.63
N ARG A 279 14.97 -30.75 -13.46
CA ARG A 279 15.53 -30.04 -14.64
C ARG A 279 16.21 -28.74 -14.22
N ASP A 280 17.35 -28.44 -14.85
CA ASP A 280 18.21 -27.25 -14.61
C ASP A 280 18.38 -26.92 -13.10
N ALA A 281 18.69 -27.94 -12.28
CA ALA A 281 18.69 -27.80 -10.80
C ALA A 281 19.97 -27.20 -10.18
N TRP A 282 20.94 -26.76 -11.00
CA TRP A 282 22.26 -26.29 -10.57
C TRP A 282 22.53 -24.87 -11.08
N GLY A 283 23.07 -24.00 -10.23
CA GLY A 283 23.26 -22.58 -10.55
C GLY A 283 21.95 -21.78 -10.49
N ILE A 284 21.89 -20.70 -11.26
CA ILE A 284 20.81 -19.70 -11.21
C ILE A 284 19.95 -19.64 -12.49
N PHE A 285 20.05 -20.62 -13.39
CA PHE A 285 19.31 -20.62 -14.66
C PHE A 285 17.78 -20.85 -14.48
N ARG A 286 17.40 -21.66 -13.48
CA ARG A 286 16.00 -21.95 -13.16
C ARG A 286 15.83 -21.91 -11.64
N VAL A 287 15.23 -20.82 -11.15
CA VAL A 287 15.19 -20.43 -9.73
C VAL A 287 13.82 -19.85 -9.36
N HIS A 288 13.50 -19.86 -8.07
CA HIS A 288 12.18 -19.41 -7.58
C HIS A 288 12.02 -17.89 -7.53
N GLN A 289 13.13 -17.15 -7.57
CA GLN A 289 13.24 -15.70 -7.62
C GLN A 289 14.30 -15.37 -8.69
N PHE A 290 14.10 -14.33 -9.48
CA PHE A 290 15.08 -13.77 -10.44
C PHE A 290 14.67 -12.36 -10.86
N GLU A 291 15.59 -11.54 -11.36
CA GLU A 291 15.26 -10.21 -11.92
C GLU A 291 14.98 -10.27 -13.44
N LYS A 292 14.12 -9.36 -13.91
CA LYS A 292 13.81 -9.23 -15.34
C LYS A 292 13.60 -7.78 -15.79
N VAL A 293 14.14 -7.46 -16.97
CA VAL A 293 13.77 -6.28 -17.77
C VAL A 293 12.87 -6.75 -18.92
N GLU A 294 11.67 -6.21 -18.98
CA GLU A 294 10.58 -6.57 -19.90
C GLU A 294 10.27 -5.40 -20.85
N GLN A 295 9.99 -5.71 -22.11
CA GLN A 295 9.27 -4.82 -23.01
C GLN A 295 7.77 -5.10 -22.90
N PHE A 296 6.97 -4.07 -22.60
CA PHE A 296 5.51 -4.17 -22.70
C PHE A 296 4.95 -3.04 -23.54
N LEU A 297 4.10 -3.37 -24.51
CA LEU A 297 3.53 -2.43 -25.48
C LEU A 297 2.00 -2.46 -25.48
N LEU A 298 1.38 -1.27 -25.52
CA LEU A 298 0.00 -1.10 -25.96
C LEU A 298 -0.02 -0.40 -27.31
N THR A 299 -0.74 -0.98 -28.28
CA THR A 299 -0.67 -0.60 -29.69
C THR A 299 -2.05 -0.39 -30.31
N ASP A 300 -2.08 0.34 -31.42
CA ASP A 300 -3.22 0.27 -32.35
C ASP A 300 -3.32 -1.18 -32.87
N PRO A 301 -4.52 -1.81 -32.84
CA PRO A 301 -4.73 -3.15 -33.39
C PRO A 301 -4.10 -3.40 -34.76
N GLU A 302 -4.19 -2.43 -35.68
CA GLU A 302 -3.69 -2.55 -37.05
C GLU A 302 -2.15 -2.61 -37.12
N LYS A 303 -1.46 -2.06 -36.11
CA LYS A 303 0.02 -1.99 -36.03
C LYS A 303 0.66 -3.05 -35.13
N SER A 304 -0.16 -3.87 -34.47
CA SER A 304 0.34 -4.84 -33.50
C SER A 304 1.32 -5.88 -34.08
N TRP A 305 1.20 -6.25 -35.36
CA TRP A 305 2.12 -7.20 -36.00
C TRP A 305 3.46 -6.57 -36.39
N GLU A 306 3.46 -5.31 -36.83
CA GLU A 306 4.68 -4.50 -37.02
C GLU A 306 5.42 -4.35 -35.68
N ALA A 307 4.70 -4.01 -34.61
CA ALA A 307 5.25 -3.89 -33.26
C ALA A 307 5.80 -5.22 -32.69
N PHE A 308 5.23 -6.37 -33.08
CA PHE A 308 5.72 -7.69 -32.68
C PHE A 308 7.10 -8.00 -33.28
N ASP A 309 7.27 -7.76 -34.58
CA ASP A 309 8.55 -7.97 -35.27
C ASP A 309 9.62 -6.94 -34.83
N ASP A 310 9.22 -5.70 -34.49
CA ASP A 310 10.05 -4.71 -33.81
C ASP A 310 10.55 -5.21 -32.44
N MET A 311 9.65 -5.71 -31.58
CA MET A 311 9.98 -6.09 -30.20
C MET A 311 10.97 -7.27 -30.13
N ILE A 312 10.86 -8.25 -31.03
CA ILE A 312 11.86 -9.33 -31.12
C ILE A 312 13.18 -8.81 -31.70
N ALA A 313 13.16 -7.93 -32.69
CA ALA A 313 14.37 -7.34 -33.28
C ALA A 313 15.17 -6.49 -32.28
N ILE A 314 14.49 -5.86 -31.32
CA ILE A 314 15.10 -5.12 -30.20
C ILE A 314 15.80 -6.07 -29.23
N SER A 315 15.17 -7.21 -28.86
CA SER A 315 15.83 -8.23 -28.03
C SER A 315 17.01 -8.89 -28.77
N GLU A 316 16.87 -9.14 -30.08
CA GLU A 316 17.99 -9.58 -30.93
C GLU A 316 19.15 -8.58 -30.97
N GLU A 317 18.87 -7.28 -31.01
CA GLU A 317 19.91 -6.25 -30.96
C GLU A 317 20.64 -6.23 -29.60
N PHE A 318 19.93 -6.47 -28.49
CA PHE A 318 20.50 -6.57 -27.15
C PHE A 318 21.43 -7.78 -26.97
N TYR A 319 21.07 -8.95 -27.51
CA TYR A 319 21.97 -10.12 -27.46
C TYR A 319 23.12 -10.03 -28.48
N ARG A 320 22.94 -9.29 -29.58
CA ARG A 320 24.03 -8.95 -30.52
C ARG A 320 25.08 -8.04 -29.89
N SER A 321 24.68 -6.97 -29.19
CA SER A 321 25.63 -6.05 -28.53
C SER A 321 26.38 -6.73 -27.37
N LEU A 322 25.74 -7.69 -26.67
CA LEU A 322 26.39 -8.55 -25.69
C LEU A 322 27.29 -9.63 -26.31
N GLY A 323 27.27 -9.83 -27.64
CA GLY A 323 28.12 -10.81 -28.33
C GLY A 323 27.72 -12.27 -28.11
N VAL A 324 26.44 -12.56 -27.88
CA VAL A 324 25.93 -13.90 -27.55
C VAL A 324 25.33 -14.58 -28.79
N PRO A 325 25.78 -15.78 -29.21
CA PRO A 325 25.14 -16.52 -30.30
C PRO A 325 23.72 -16.98 -29.92
N TYR A 326 22.79 -16.92 -30.85
CA TYR A 326 21.39 -17.31 -30.62
C TYR A 326 20.68 -17.82 -31.89
N ARG A 327 19.49 -18.38 -31.68
CA ARG A 327 18.47 -18.61 -32.71
C ARG A 327 17.13 -18.03 -32.27
N VAL A 328 16.26 -17.66 -33.22
CA VAL A 328 14.86 -17.32 -32.94
C VAL A 328 13.97 -18.38 -33.56
N VAL A 329 13.04 -18.91 -32.77
CA VAL A 329 12.10 -19.98 -33.14
C VAL A 329 10.65 -19.52 -33.00
N ALA A 330 9.76 -20.00 -33.87
CA ALA A 330 8.33 -19.83 -33.73
C ALA A 330 7.73 -21.00 -32.96
N ILE A 331 7.06 -20.69 -31.84
CA ILE A 331 6.54 -21.70 -30.93
C ILE A 331 5.25 -22.29 -31.48
N VAL A 332 5.14 -23.62 -31.39
CA VAL A 332 4.00 -24.39 -31.92
C VAL A 332 2.70 -24.11 -31.17
N SER A 333 1.57 -24.28 -31.87
CA SER A 333 0.26 -23.86 -31.39
C SER A 333 -0.24 -24.55 -30.10
N GLY A 334 0.17 -25.78 -29.80
CA GLY A 334 -0.11 -26.45 -28.52
C GLY A 334 0.66 -25.86 -27.33
N ALA A 335 1.86 -25.32 -27.57
CA ALA A 335 2.71 -24.71 -26.55
C ALA A 335 2.42 -23.21 -26.32
N LEU A 336 1.44 -22.63 -27.03
CA LEU A 336 1.01 -21.25 -26.81
C LEU A 336 0.09 -21.15 -25.58
N ASN A 337 0.45 -20.28 -24.63
CA ASN A 337 -0.44 -19.88 -23.55
C ASN A 337 -1.73 -19.22 -24.07
N ASN A 338 -2.77 -19.14 -23.22
CA ASN A 338 -4.10 -18.71 -23.62
C ASN A 338 -4.18 -17.25 -24.11
N ALA A 339 -3.20 -16.40 -23.78
CA ALA A 339 -3.18 -15.00 -24.23
C ALA A 339 -2.51 -14.82 -25.61
N ALA A 340 -1.42 -15.52 -25.92
CA ALA A 340 -0.65 -15.29 -27.13
C ALA A 340 -1.37 -15.80 -28.40
N ALA A 341 -1.54 -14.92 -29.39
CA ALA A 341 -1.93 -15.31 -30.76
C ALA A 341 -0.75 -15.87 -31.56
N LYS A 342 0.48 -15.43 -31.23
CA LYS A 342 1.77 -15.89 -31.76
C LYS A 342 2.86 -15.64 -30.72
N LYS A 343 3.82 -16.56 -30.58
CA LYS A 343 5.00 -16.40 -29.73
C LYS A 343 6.28 -16.73 -30.51
N PHE A 344 7.31 -15.91 -30.35
CA PHE A 344 8.68 -16.12 -30.84
C PHE A 344 9.61 -16.17 -29.64
N ASP A 345 10.50 -17.15 -29.59
CA ASP A 345 11.49 -17.28 -28.53
C ASP A 345 12.90 -17.08 -29.08
N LEU A 346 13.73 -16.30 -28.36
CA LEU A 346 15.17 -16.22 -28.61
C LEU A 346 15.88 -17.15 -27.64
N GLU A 347 16.51 -18.17 -28.21
CA GLU A 347 17.29 -19.16 -27.50
C GLU A 347 18.77 -18.92 -27.74
N ALA A 348 19.55 -18.72 -26.69
CA ALA A 348 20.98 -18.46 -26.78
C ALA A 348 21.81 -19.75 -26.65
N TRP A 349 23.03 -19.76 -27.20
CA TRP A 349 23.92 -20.91 -27.16
C TRP A 349 24.62 -21.05 -25.80
N PHE A 350 24.61 -22.25 -25.23
CA PHE A 350 25.32 -22.59 -24.00
C PHE A 350 26.47 -23.57 -24.32
N PRO A 351 27.72 -23.10 -24.50
CA PRO A 351 28.80 -23.91 -25.07
C PRO A 351 29.25 -25.10 -24.19
N PHE A 352 29.13 -25.04 -22.85
CA PHE A 352 29.38 -26.24 -22.04
C PHE A 352 28.27 -27.27 -22.24
N GLN A 353 27.02 -26.81 -22.33
CA GLN A 353 25.84 -27.67 -22.39
C GLN A 353 25.71 -28.30 -23.79
N GLY A 354 26.05 -27.55 -24.84
CA GLY A 354 25.97 -27.98 -26.23
C GLY A 354 24.56 -27.89 -26.80
N GLU A 355 23.75 -26.98 -26.27
CA GLU A 355 22.34 -26.78 -26.63
C GLU A 355 21.97 -25.29 -26.60
N TYR A 356 20.90 -24.94 -27.32
CA TYR A 356 20.27 -23.62 -27.25
C TYR A 356 19.26 -23.58 -26.09
N LYS A 357 19.14 -22.46 -25.37
CA LYS A 357 18.17 -22.29 -24.27
C LYS A 357 17.49 -20.93 -24.26
N GLU A 358 16.18 -20.94 -23.96
CA GLU A 358 15.30 -19.76 -23.87
C GLU A 358 15.85 -18.69 -22.90
N LEU A 359 16.18 -17.52 -23.44
CA LEU A 359 16.41 -16.30 -22.65
C LEU A 359 15.27 -15.28 -22.81
N VAL A 360 14.55 -15.34 -23.93
CA VAL A 360 13.43 -14.44 -24.25
C VAL A 360 12.25 -15.23 -24.82
N SER A 361 11.06 -14.93 -24.29
CA SER A 361 9.78 -15.14 -24.96
C SER A 361 9.24 -13.78 -25.43
N CYS A 362 8.70 -13.69 -26.65
CA CYS A 362 8.03 -12.52 -27.22
C CYS A 362 6.65 -12.89 -27.77
N SER A 363 5.59 -12.21 -27.31
CA SER A 363 4.19 -12.56 -27.59
C SER A 363 3.37 -11.37 -28.09
N ASN A 364 2.55 -11.58 -29.12
CA ASN A 364 1.42 -10.71 -29.41
C ASN A 364 0.15 -11.31 -28.79
N CYS A 365 -0.45 -10.61 -27.81
CA CYS A 365 -1.66 -11.05 -27.11
C CYS A 365 -2.95 -10.45 -27.69
N THR A 366 -2.85 -9.68 -28.77
CA THR A 366 -3.94 -8.90 -29.38
C THR A 366 -4.78 -8.17 -28.33
N ASP A 367 -6.10 -8.14 -28.49
CA ASP A 367 -7.04 -7.59 -27.53
C ASP A 367 -7.36 -8.53 -26.34
N TYR A 368 -6.77 -9.73 -26.25
CA TYR A 368 -7.22 -10.76 -25.30
C TYR A 368 -7.11 -10.33 -23.83
N GLN A 369 -6.01 -9.66 -23.47
CA GLN A 369 -5.77 -9.16 -22.11
C GLN A 369 -6.44 -7.79 -21.90
N SER A 370 -6.32 -6.87 -22.86
CA SER A 370 -6.92 -5.53 -22.79
C SER A 370 -8.45 -5.58 -22.72
N ARG A 371 -9.11 -6.58 -23.32
CA ARG A 371 -10.54 -6.86 -23.16
C ARG A 371 -10.92 -7.31 -21.76
N ALA A 372 -10.11 -8.18 -21.14
CA ALA A 372 -10.34 -8.63 -19.76
C ALA A 372 -10.09 -7.52 -18.71
N LEU A 373 -9.20 -6.59 -19.05
CA LEU A 373 -8.84 -5.42 -18.26
C LEU A 373 -9.61 -4.14 -18.65
N GLU A 374 -10.50 -4.21 -19.64
CA GLU A 374 -11.30 -3.10 -20.15
C GLU A 374 -10.51 -1.86 -20.65
N ILE A 375 -9.33 -2.06 -21.24
CA ILE A 375 -8.45 -1.03 -21.84
C ILE A 375 -8.89 -0.73 -23.28
N ARG A 376 -9.68 0.34 -23.46
CA ARG A 376 -10.43 0.58 -24.71
C ARG A 376 -9.65 1.47 -25.69
N TYR A 377 -10.00 1.39 -26.97
CA TYR A 377 -9.38 2.16 -28.05
C TYR A 377 -10.37 3.09 -28.76
N GLY A 378 -9.88 4.24 -29.25
CA GLY A 378 -10.62 5.17 -30.10
C GLY A 378 -11.49 6.16 -29.31
N THR A 379 -12.56 6.67 -29.92
CA THR A 379 -13.55 7.52 -29.23
C THR A 379 -14.88 6.79 -29.09
N LYS A 380 -15.60 7.03 -28.00
CA LYS A 380 -16.90 6.40 -27.74
C LYS A 380 -18.01 6.95 -28.63
N LEU A 381 -18.14 6.39 -29.83
CA LEU A 381 -19.26 6.69 -30.74
C LEU A 381 -20.57 6.12 -30.19
N GLN A 382 -21.65 6.90 -30.19
CA GLN A 382 -22.96 6.46 -29.68
C GLN A 382 -23.60 5.33 -30.53
N THR A 383 -23.09 5.09 -31.73
CA THR A 383 -23.54 4.08 -32.69
C THR A 383 -22.76 2.77 -32.63
N GLU A 384 -21.67 2.68 -31.87
CA GLU A 384 -20.79 1.51 -31.88
C GLU A 384 -21.30 0.40 -30.94
N ILE A 385 -21.75 -0.71 -31.52
CA ILE A 385 -22.33 -1.86 -30.79
C ILE A 385 -21.24 -2.71 -30.12
N ARG A 386 -20.02 -2.70 -30.67
CA ARG A 386 -18.83 -3.34 -30.09
C ARG A 386 -17.84 -2.28 -29.64
N LYS A 387 -17.22 -2.48 -28.46
CA LYS A 387 -16.04 -1.70 -28.05
C LYS A 387 -14.84 -2.16 -28.87
N LYS A 388 -13.96 -1.21 -29.23
CA LYS A 388 -12.59 -1.50 -29.64
C LYS A 388 -11.67 -1.47 -28.42
N TYR A 389 -10.62 -2.28 -28.46
CA TYR A 389 -9.60 -2.39 -27.42
C TYR A 389 -8.22 -2.26 -28.06
N VAL A 390 -7.22 -1.83 -27.30
CA VAL A 390 -5.82 -1.77 -27.78
C VAL A 390 -5.23 -3.18 -27.85
N HIS A 391 -4.23 -3.40 -28.71
CA HIS A 391 -3.50 -4.67 -28.70
C HIS A 391 -2.32 -4.62 -27.74
N ALA A 392 -2.22 -5.63 -26.86
CA ALA A 392 -1.17 -5.78 -25.87
C ALA A 392 -0.09 -6.76 -26.36
N LEU A 393 1.18 -6.41 -26.14
CA LEU A 393 2.34 -7.22 -26.48
C LEU A 393 3.36 -7.23 -25.35
N ASN A 394 4.08 -8.35 -25.20
CA ASN A 394 5.16 -8.52 -24.24
C ASN A 394 6.40 -9.15 -24.91
N SER A 395 7.59 -8.80 -24.45
CA SER A 395 8.85 -9.45 -24.85
C SER A 395 9.89 -9.28 -23.75
N THR A 396 10.51 -10.37 -23.29
CA THR A 396 11.66 -10.25 -22.40
C THR A 396 12.79 -9.52 -23.15
N LEU A 397 13.42 -8.53 -22.51
CA LEU A 397 14.72 -8.04 -22.96
C LEU A 397 15.84 -8.86 -22.32
N CYS A 398 15.78 -9.01 -20.99
CA CYS A 398 16.80 -9.71 -20.21
C CYS A 398 16.20 -10.27 -18.92
N ALA A 399 16.07 -11.59 -18.81
CA ALA A 399 15.96 -12.28 -17.52
C ALA A 399 17.38 -12.47 -16.98
N THR A 400 17.75 -11.73 -15.94
CA THR A 400 19.16 -11.34 -15.74
C THR A 400 20.01 -12.48 -15.21
N GLU A 401 19.51 -13.34 -14.32
CA GLU A 401 20.22 -14.57 -13.92
C GLU A 401 20.41 -15.56 -15.07
N ARG A 402 19.42 -15.73 -15.97
CA ARG A 402 19.57 -16.60 -17.16
C ARG A 402 20.56 -16.04 -18.15
N ALA A 403 20.48 -14.74 -18.43
CA ALA A 403 21.43 -14.04 -19.30
C ALA A 403 22.85 -14.10 -18.72
N LEU A 404 23.00 -13.92 -17.41
CA LEU A 404 24.27 -14.10 -16.70
C LEU A 404 24.81 -15.52 -16.86
N CYS A 405 23.98 -16.57 -16.72
CA CYS A 405 24.39 -17.94 -17.01
C CYS A 405 24.91 -18.12 -18.45
N CYS A 406 24.26 -17.53 -19.44
CA CYS A 406 24.71 -17.59 -20.83
C CYS A 406 26.06 -16.87 -21.04
N LEU A 407 26.21 -15.67 -20.47
CA LEU A 407 27.46 -14.92 -20.51
C LEU A 407 28.61 -15.68 -19.83
N LEU A 408 28.36 -16.25 -18.65
CA LEU A 408 29.37 -17.01 -17.89
C LEU A 408 29.93 -18.18 -18.70
N GLU A 409 29.11 -18.89 -19.50
CA GLU A 409 29.62 -19.96 -20.35
C GLU A 409 30.36 -19.44 -21.60
N ASN A 410 29.86 -18.38 -22.25
CA ASN A 410 30.44 -17.87 -23.51
C ASN A 410 31.69 -16.98 -23.33
N PHE A 411 31.90 -16.38 -22.15
CA PHE A 411 32.96 -15.38 -21.91
C PHE A 411 34.00 -15.79 -20.85
N GLN A 412 34.02 -17.06 -20.44
CA GLN A 412 35.07 -17.59 -19.56
C GLN A 412 36.43 -17.72 -20.27
N THR A 413 37.50 -17.75 -19.48
CA THR A 413 38.85 -18.19 -19.88
C THR A 413 39.36 -19.20 -18.83
N GLU A 414 40.58 -19.72 -19.00
CA GLU A 414 41.22 -20.61 -18.01
C GLU A 414 41.34 -19.94 -16.62
N ASP A 415 41.63 -18.63 -16.62
CA ASP A 415 41.92 -17.80 -15.44
C ASP A 415 40.73 -17.00 -14.88
N GLY A 416 39.63 -16.85 -15.62
CA GLY A 416 38.51 -16.01 -15.17
C GLY A 416 37.38 -15.79 -16.18
N PHE A 417 36.84 -14.57 -16.18
CA PHE A 417 35.69 -14.15 -16.99
C PHE A 417 35.98 -12.80 -17.67
N LYS A 418 35.87 -12.76 -19.01
CA LYS A 418 36.03 -11.54 -19.81
C LYS A 418 34.72 -10.75 -19.82
N VAL A 419 34.73 -9.51 -19.36
CA VAL A 419 33.51 -8.70 -19.26
C VAL A 419 33.07 -8.22 -20.66
N PRO A 420 31.83 -8.53 -21.11
CA PRO A 420 31.25 -7.99 -22.34
C PRO A 420 31.27 -6.46 -22.32
N GLU A 421 31.67 -5.84 -23.43
CA GLU A 421 32.01 -4.41 -23.47
C GLU A 421 30.89 -3.49 -22.94
N PRO A 422 29.60 -3.64 -23.34
CA PRO A 422 28.54 -2.73 -22.89
C PRO A 422 28.27 -2.75 -21.38
N LEU A 423 28.62 -3.84 -20.70
CA LEU A 423 28.39 -4.00 -19.26
C LEU A 423 29.47 -3.30 -18.41
N ARG A 424 30.66 -3.05 -18.98
CA ARG A 424 31.83 -2.55 -18.23
C ARG A 424 31.56 -1.24 -17.52
N LYS A 425 30.87 -0.30 -18.18
CA LYS A 425 30.54 1.03 -17.61
C LYS A 425 29.66 1.00 -16.35
N TYR A 426 28.98 -0.12 -16.07
CA TYR A 426 28.16 -0.32 -14.87
C TYR A 426 28.89 -1.06 -13.73
N LEU A 427 30.08 -1.61 -13.99
CA LEU A 427 30.86 -2.34 -13.00
C LEU A 427 31.86 -1.43 -12.27
N PRO A 428 32.07 -1.61 -10.95
CA PRO A 428 33.09 -0.86 -10.20
C PRO A 428 34.49 -0.98 -10.81
N GLY A 429 35.06 0.14 -11.24
CA GLY A 429 36.38 0.20 -11.88
C GLY A 429 36.41 -0.19 -13.37
N ALA A 430 35.25 -0.43 -13.99
CA ALA A 430 35.08 -0.83 -15.39
C ALA A 430 36.03 -1.95 -15.88
N PRO A 431 36.19 -3.07 -15.14
CA PRO A 431 37.12 -4.14 -15.47
C PRO A 431 36.82 -4.76 -16.84
N GLU A 432 37.87 -4.98 -17.63
CA GLU A 432 37.77 -5.80 -18.85
C GLU A 432 37.68 -7.30 -18.57
N PHE A 433 38.15 -7.72 -17.39
CA PHE A 433 38.35 -9.10 -16.98
C PHE A 433 38.21 -9.24 -15.46
N ILE A 434 37.62 -10.34 -15.00
CA ILE A 434 37.44 -10.69 -13.60
C ILE A 434 38.12 -12.06 -13.37
N PRO A 435 39.20 -12.13 -12.57
CA PRO A 435 39.89 -13.39 -12.31
C PRO A 435 39.11 -14.31 -11.38
N PHE A 436 39.35 -15.61 -11.48
CA PHE A 436 38.86 -16.58 -10.50
C PHE A 436 39.55 -16.40 -9.14
N THR A 437 38.76 -16.48 -8.07
CA THR A 437 39.18 -16.31 -6.66
C THR A 437 39.03 -17.59 -5.84
N LYS A 438 38.41 -18.63 -6.41
CA LYS A 438 38.17 -19.93 -5.79
C LYS A 438 38.52 -21.09 -6.73
N ASP A 439 39.03 -22.15 -6.12
CA ASP A 439 39.14 -23.47 -6.75
C ASP A 439 37.81 -24.22 -6.73
N LEU A 440 37.69 -25.21 -7.62
CA LEU A 440 36.54 -26.09 -7.70
C LEU A 440 36.63 -27.26 -6.71
N PRO A 441 35.50 -27.73 -6.14
CA PRO A 441 35.45 -28.98 -5.37
C PRO A 441 35.98 -30.19 -6.17
N LYS A 442 36.38 -31.27 -5.49
CA LYS A 442 37.01 -32.46 -6.13
C LYS A 442 36.07 -33.36 -6.95
N ASP A 443 34.87 -32.88 -7.26
CA ASP A 443 33.72 -33.73 -7.63
C ASP A 443 32.74 -33.00 -8.58
N THR A 444 33.22 -32.08 -9.42
CA THR A 444 32.33 -31.15 -10.15
C THR A 444 31.71 -31.71 -11.42
N THR A 445 30.74 -30.96 -11.97
CA THR A 445 29.95 -31.29 -13.15
C THR A 445 30.83 -31.44 -14.40
N SER A 446 31.74 -30.49 -14.66
CA SER A 446 32.65 -30.57 -15.81
C SER A 446 33.67 -31.71 -15.66
N GLN A 447 34.19 -31.97 -14.46
CA GLN A 447 35.07 -33.12 -14.20
C GLN A 447 34.34 -34.46 -14.45
N LYS A 448 33.06 -34.55 -14.05
CA LYS A 448 32.19 -35.71 -14.29
C LYS A 448 31.74 -35.84 -15.75
N ALA A 449 31.75 -34.76 -16.53
CA ALA A 449 31.53 -34.81 -17.97
C ALA A 449 32.74 -35.45 -18.69
N LYS A 450 33.96 -34.96 -18.44
CA LYS A 450 35.21 -35.53 -19.01
C LYS A 450 35.32 -37.03 -18.75
N GLY A 451 35.13 -37.46 -17.49
CA GLY A 451 35.18 -38.87 -17.07
C GLY A 451 34.09 -39.80 -17.64
N LYS A 452 33.15 -39.29 -18.44
CA LYS A 452 32.19 -40.11 -19.23
C LYS A 452 32.63 -40.33 -20.68
N VAL A 453 33.46 -39.45 -21.26
CA VAL A 453 33.90 -39.57 -22.67
C VAL A 453 34.84 -40.77 -22.85
N ASP A 454 35.71 -41.03 -21.88
CA ASP A 454 36.69 -42.13 -21.88
C ASP A 454 36.10 -43.55 -21.76
N LYS A 455 34.76 -43.71 -21.71
CA LYS A 455 34.08 -45.00 -21.52
C LYS A 455 33.19 -45.37 -22.69
N ALA A 456 33.83 -45.81 -23.77
CA ALA A 456 33.17 -46.44 -24.91
C ALA A 456 32.21 -47.57 -24.47
N PRO A 457 30.99 -47.66 -25.02
CA PRO A 457 29.97 -48.58 -24.55
C PRO A 457 30.28 -50.03 -24.95
N LYS A 458 30.37 -50.93 -23.96
CA LYS A 458 30.34 -52.38 -24.22
C LYS A 458 28.92 -52.80 -24.67
N PRO A 459 28.78 -53.75 -25.61
CA PRO A 459 27.49 -54.18 -26.12
C PRO A 459 26.62 -54.82 -25.04
N LYS A 460 25.33 -54.48 -25.01
CA LYS A 460 24.35 -55.09 -24.10
C LYS A 460 23.90 -56.45 -24.65
N VAL A 461 24.15 -57.51 -23.88
CA VAL A 461 23.45 -58.80 -24.03
C VAL A 461 22.18 -58.74 -23.19
N ALA A 462 21.04 -59.16 -23.74
CA ALA A 462 19.77 -59.17 -23.03
C ALA A 462 19.65 -60.38 -22.08
N PRO A 463 19.15 -60.22 -20.83
CA PRO A 463 18.81 -61.35 -19.96
C PRO A 463 17.50 -62.02 -20.39
N VAL A 464 17.45 -63.35 -20.34
CA VAL A 464 16.24 -64.15 -20.61
C VAL A 464 15.89 -65.00 -19.40
N GLY A 465 14.65 -64.87 -18.90
CA GLY A 465 13.84 -65.95 -18.33
C GLY A 465 14.15 -66.52 -16.94
N GLY A 466 13.18 -66.38 -16.02
CA GLY A 466 13.00 -67.24 -14.83
C GLY A 466 13.69 -66.76 -13.53
N GLY A 467 13.12 -66.99 -12.34
CA GLY A 467 11.77 -67.48 -12.01
C GLY A 467 11.65 -68.00 -10.56
N ALA A 468 10.49 -67.78 -9.92
CA ALA A 468 10.11 -68.29 -8.57
C ALA A 468 10.94 -67.74 -7.37
N THR A 469 10.48 -67.64 -6.11
CA THR A 469 9.14 -67.73 -5.47
C THR A 469 9.17 -67.06 -4.07
N GLY A 470 8.01 -66.63 -3.54
CA GLY A 470 7.82 -66.06 -2.19
C GLY A 470 7.56 -64.55 -2.21
N ALA A 471 6.39 -63.99 -1.82
CA ALA A 471 5.57 -64.16 -0.61
C ALA A 471 6.24 -63.57 0.67
N THR A 472 5.63 -62.66 1.43
CA THR A 472 4.28 -62.05 1.32
C THR A 472 4.23 -60.63 1.92
N GLU A 473 3.08 -59.98 1.73
CA GLU A 473 2.72 -58.58 2.02
C GLU A 473 3.24 -57.94 3.33
N LYS A 474 3.59 -56.65 3.24
CA LYS A 474 3.63 -55.72 4.38
C LYS A 474 2.44 -54.75 4.29
N LEU A 475 1.50 -54.80 5.24
CA LEU A 475 0.71 -53.61 5.57
C LEU A 475 0.02 -53.74 6.95
N LYS A 476 0.50 -53.01 7.97
CA LYS A 476 -0.32 -52.15 8.88
C LYS A 476 0.45 -51.63 10.09
N ASP A 477 -0.04 -50.48 10.56
CA ASP A 477 -0.03 -49.93 11.92
C ASP A 477 1.30 -49.84 12.69
N LEU A 478 1.89 -48.64 12.67
CA LEU A 478 2.88 -48.20 13.65
C LEU A 478 2.39 -46.93 14.37
N LYS A 479 1.99 -47.05 15.64
CA LYS A 479 1.73 -45.92 16.56
C LYS A 479 2.04 -46.32 18.02
N THR A 480 2.45 -45.30 18.80
CA THR A 480 2.33 -45.17 20.27
C THR A 480 3.51 -45.65 21.15
N PHE A 481 4.15 -44.65 21.81
CA PHE A 481 4.88 -44.64 23.12
C PHE A 481 6.18 -45.47 23.28
N VAL A 482 7.26 -45.08 23.99
CA VAL A 482 7.63 -44.06 25.02
C VAL A 482 7.83 -44.62 26.47
N SER A 483 9.07 -44.48 26.99
CA SER A 483 9.51 -44.56 28.42
C SER A 483 9.47 -45.94 29.14
N THR A 484 10.25 -46.26 30.20
CA THR A 484 11.30 -45.52 30.94
C THR A 484 12.65 -46.31 30.96
N VAL A 485 13.46 -46.64 32.00
CA VAL A 485 13.48 -46.60 33.50
C VAL A 485 14.93 -46.32 34.01
N TYR A 486 15.07 -45.83 35.25
CA TYR A 486 16.30 -45.48 36.01
C TYR A 486 17.21 -46.66 36.48
N SER A 487 18.53 -46.44 36.72
CA SER A 487 19.06 -46.07 38.07
C SER A 487 20.59 -46.28 38.32
N ARG A 488 21.15 -45.50 39.28
CA ARG A 488 22.49 -45.60 39.95
C ARG A 488 23.71 -45.25 39.06
N SER A 489 24.80 -44.61 39.55
CA SER A 489 25.43 -44.66 40.89
C SER A 489 25.75 -43.27 41.52
N ARG A 490 26.68 -43.18 42.49
CA ARG A 490 26.70 -42.17 43.59
C ARG A 490 28.13 -41.72 43.98
N LEU A 491 28.25 -40.54 44.64
CA LEU A 491 29.24 -40.09 45.68
C LEU A 491 30.25 -38.95 45.39
N HIS A 492 30.47 -38.14 46.46
CA HIS A 492 31.51 -37.12 46.73
C HIS A 492 31.42 -35.78 45.95
N LEU A 493 31.77 -34.60 46.49
CA LEU A 493 32.37 -34.22 47.80
C LEU A 493 31.80 -32.84 48.31
N GLN A 494 32.47 -32.14 49.25
CA GLN A 494 32.00 -30.92 49.96
C GLN A 494 33.02 -29.74 49.82
N ARG A 495 32.96 -28.54 50.45
CA ARG A 495 32.26 -27.99 51.66
C ARG A 495 32.35 -26.43 51.71
N VAL A 496 31.85 -25.81 52.80
CA VAL A 496 32.07 -24.40 53.29
C VAL A 496 31.33 -23.30 52.46
N ALA A 497 30.53 -22.33 52.95
CA ALA A 497 30.39 -21.49 54.18
C ALA A 497 31.41 -20.31 54.25
N ALA A 498 31.17 -19.10 54.81
CA ALA A 498 30.02 -18.42 55.46
C ALA A 498 30.16 -16.85 55.27
N PRO A 499 29.28 -15.97 55.82
CA PRO A 499 29.15 -14.54 55.40
C PRO A 499 29.75 -13.48 56.37
N PHE A 500 29.65 -12.19 56.03
CA PHE A 500 29.81 -11.03 56.95
C PHE A 500 28.89 -9.83 56.62
N GLN A 501 28.83 -8.81 57.52
CA GLN A 501 27.68 -7.89 57.69
C GLN A 501 28.09 -6.51 58.31
N LEU A 502 27.15 -5.54 58.34
CA LEU A 502 27.18 -4.20 59.03
C LEU A 502 28.09 -3.07 58.42
N VAL A 503 27.94 -1.76 58.71
CA VAL A 503 26.77 -0.82 58.84
C VAL A 503 27.24 0.63 59.19
N ALA A 504 26.60 1.68 58.63
CA ALA A 504 26.64 3.13 59.02
C ALA A 504 28.01 3.86 58.90
N SER A 505 28.15 5.21 59.00
CA SER A 505 27.22 6.33 59.25
C SER A 505 27.81 7.70 58.78
N VAL A 506 26.97 8.65 58.31
CA VAL A 506 26.90 10.12 58.67
C VAL A 506 28.22 10.97 58.64
N THR A 507 28.37 12.19 58.08
CA THR A 507 27.48 13.32 57.67
C THR A 507 28.12 14.16 56.55
N SER A 508 27.33 14.81 55.69
CA SER A 508 27.37 16.28 55.50
C SER A 508 26.11 16.74 54.73
N THR A 509 25.76 18.02 54.80
CA THR A 509 24.40 18.53 54.46
C THR A 509 24.45 19.73 53.49
N ALA A 510 23.31 19.98 52.84
CA ALA A 510 22.93 21.24 52.15
C ALA A 510 23.45 21.47 50.72
N THR A 511 22.88 20.74 49.78
CA THR A 511 22.22 21.36 48.61
C THR A 511 20.83 20.74 48.47
N LEU A 512 19.83 21.51 48.01
CA LEU A 512 18.43 21.08 47.86
C LEU A 512 18.37 19.93 46.83
N HIS A 513 17.55 18.88 46.91
CA HIS A 513 16.25 18.63 47.55
C HIS A 513 15.09 19.53 47.09
N MET A 514 14.69 19.39 45.82
CA MET A 514 13.26 19.38 45.47
C MET A 514 12.96 18.68 44.12
N GLU A 515 13.31 17.40 43.94
CA GLU A 515 12.83 16.62 42.77
C GLU A 515 12.77 15.10 43.03
N THR A 516 12.15 14.71 44.15
CA THR A 516 11.80 13.32 44.46
C THR A 516 10.30 13.20 44.69
N LEU A 517 9.48 13.41 43.65
CA LEU A 517 8.04 13.05 43.64
C LEU A 517 7.35 13.14 42.26
N HIS A 518 8.03 12.74 41.19
CA HIS A 518 7.37 12.30 39.94
C HIS A 518 7.79 10.85 39.65
N PRO A 519 6.87 9.96 39.21
CA PRO A 519 7.24 8.59 38.87
C PRO A 519 7.97 8.57 37.53
N ASP A 520 9.19 8.02 37.51
CA ASP A 520 10.08 8.07 36.36
C ASP A 520 9.50 7.38 35.11
N GLY A 521 9.07 8.19 34.13
CA GLY A 521 8.95 7.82 32.71
C GLY A 521 8.24 6.51 32.35
N GLU A 522 6.99 6.26 32.75
CA GLU A 522 6.20 5.12 32.23
C GLU A 522 5.60 5.33 30.81
N SER A 523 6.28 6.09 29.93
CA SER A 523 5.88 6.22 28.53
C SER A 523 6.02 4.88 27.77
N PRO A 524 5.04 4.45 26.95
CA PRO A 524 5.23 3.40 25.94
C PRO A 524 6.30 3.67 24.89
N PHE A 525 6.67 4.93 24.64
CA PHE A 525 7.50 5.31 23.49
C PHE A 525 8.90 5.80 23.87
N VAL A 526 9.38 5.47 25.08
CA VAL A 526 10.73 5.73 25.58
C VAL A 526 11.37 4.42 26.03
N VAL A 527 12.66 4.23 25.73
CA VAL A 527 13.40 3.01 26.09
C VAL A 527 13.75 3.01 27.58
N LYS A 528 13.59 1.86 28.25
CA LYS A 528 13.92 1.69 29.68
C LYS A 528 14.85 0.51 29.92
N ASP A 529 15.99 0.80 30.51
CA ASP A 529 16.90 -0.17 31.14
C ASP A 529 16.68 -0.12 32.67
N ASP A 530 16.31 -1.25 33.31
CA ASP A 530 16.84 -1.64 34.63
C ASP A 530 16.54 -3.13 34.95
N ASP A 531 17.19 -3.64 36.00
CA ASP A 531 17.68 -5.01 36.04
C ASP A 531 16.91 -6.04 36.90
N GLY A 532 17.20 -7.33 36.66
CA GLY A 532 16.55 -8.47 37.32
C GLY A 532 17.29 -9.81 37.13
N ILE A 533 18.61 -9.80 37.35
CA ILE A 533 19.54 -10.86 36.91
C ILE A 533 19.44 -12.17 37.71
N GLU A 534 19.15 -13.29 37.01
CA GLU A 534 19.95 -14.54 37.15
C GLU A 534 19.93 -15.45 35.90
N ALA A 535 20.38 -14.97 34.73
CA ALA A 535 20.77 -15.85 33.60
C ALA A 535 21.68 -15.18 32.52
N ALA A 536 23.00 -15.32 32.66
CA ALA A 536 23.99 -15.37 31.57
C ALA A 536 23.91 -14.35 30.39
N LEU A 537 24.28 -13.10 30.69
CA LEU A 537 24.94 -12.10 29.81
C LEU A 537 25.38 -12.54 28.39
N VAL A 538 24.76 -11.96 27.35
CA VAL A 538 25.37 -11.70 26.03
C VAL A 538 24.88 -10.34 25.50
N ALA A 539 25.78 -9.45 25.09
CA ALA A 539 25.43 -8.14 24.53
C ALA A 539 25.03 -8.24 23.04
N SER A 540 24.22 -7.29 22.58
CA SER A 540 23.66 -7.24 21.21
C SER A 540 23.92 -5.89 20.56
N GLU A 541 24.11 -5.88 19.23
CA GLU A 541 24.26 -4.65 18.45
C GLU A 541 23.27 -4.60 17.28
N VAL A 542 22.70 -3.40 17.09
CA VAL A 542 22.01 -2.88 15.89
C VAL A 542 21.20 -3.90 15.07
N GLN A 543 20.02 -4.20 15.58
CA GLN A 543 18.88 -4.65 14.78
C GLN A 543 18.16 -3.39 14.26
N GLU A 544 18.11 -3.19 12.93
CA GLU A 544 17.40 -2.08 12.29
C GLU A 544 15.92 -2.42 12.06
N ASP A 545 15.06 -1.40 12.10
CA ASP A 545 13.61 -1.55 12.26
C ASP A 545 12.88 -1.48 10.88
N GLU A 546 12.73 -2.62 10.20
CA GLU A 546 12.21 -2.70 8.82
C GLU A 546 10.67 -2.80 8.67
N ASP A 547 9.94 -3.26 9.68
CA ASP A 547 8.51 -3.66 9.55
C ASP A 547 7.49 -2.50 9.43
N ILE A 548 7.91 -1.23 9.48
CA ILE A 548 7.00 -0.08 9.64
C ILE A 548 6.79 0.67 8.32
N GLN A 549 5.65 0.40 7.70
CA GLN A 549 5.28 0.93 6.38
C GLN A 549 4.53 2.27 6.48
N TYR A 550 5.22 3.35 6.11
CA TYR A 550 4.63 4.65 5.85
C TYR A 550 4.24 4.80 4.37
N ALA A 551 3.00 5.20 4.10
CA ALA A 551 2.50 5.55 2.78
C ALA A 551 2.37 7.07 2.62
N SER A 552 2.68 7.61 1.45
CA SER A 552 2.49 9.03 1.16
C SER A 552 1.03 9.31 0.80
N CYS A 553 0.43 10.34 1.38
CA CYS A 553 -0.98 10.66 1.15
C CYS A 553 -1.20 11.14 -0.31
N PRO A 554 -2.10 10.50 -1.07
CA PRO A 554 -2.27 10.77 -2.51
C PRO A 554 -3.00 12.09 -2.82
N VAL A 555 -3.56 12.79 -1.82
CA VAL A 555 -4.36 14.00 -2.03
C VAL A 555 -3.46 15.19 -2.40
N GLN A 556 -3.80 15.92 -3.48
CA GLN A 556 -2.87 16.79 -4.19
C GLN A 556 -2.44 18.04 -3.40
N GLY A 557 -1.36 17.90 -2.64
CA GLY A 557 -0.81 18.95 -1.78
C GLY A 557 -1.02 18.71 -0.29
N CYS A 558 -1.47 17.51 0.11
CA CYS A 558 -1.40 17.05 1.49
C CYS A 558 0.07 16.98 1.96
N GLY A 559 0.90 16.16 1.28
CA GLY A 559 2.35 16.07 1.54
C GLY A 559 2.73 15.23 2.77
N GLU A 560 1.78 14.50 3.35
CA GLU A 560 2.00 13.63 4.51
C GLU A 560 2.57 12.28 4.12
N ASN A 561 3.33 11.68 5.04
CA ASN A 561 3.69 10.27 5.06
C ASN A 561 3.16 9.68 6.38
N ILE A 562 2.35 8.63 6.30
CA ILE A 562 1.43 8.18 7.38
C ILE A 562 1.48 6.65 7.48
N LEU A 563 1.26 6.06 8.65
CA LEU A 563 1.16 4.61 8.77
C LEU A 563 0.04 4.06 7.87
N LEU A 564 0.30 2.93 7.23
CA LEU A 564 -0.65 2.28 6.31
C LEU A 564 -2.00 1.97 6.98
N THR A 565 -2.00 1.70 8.29
CA THR A 565 -3.19 1.45 9.15
C THR A 565 -4.10 2.66 9.34
N GLU A 566 -3.56 3.88 9.20
CA GLU A 566 -4.26 5.15 9.41
C GLU A 566 -4.74 5.78 8.09
N LEU A 567 -4.20 5.31 6.96
CA LEU A 567 -4.37 5.93 5.64
C LEU A 567 -5.83 6.05 5.19
N ASP A 568 -6.65 5.02 5.38
CA ASP A 568 -8.09 5.08 5.04
C ASP A 568 -8.82 6.16 5.86
N SER A 569 -8.56 6.24 7.16
CA SER A 569 -9.12 7.29 8.04
C SER A 569 -8.66 8.69 7.61
N HIS A 570 -7.40 8.82 7.18
CA HIS A 570 -6.86 10.09 6.72
C HIS A 570 -7.48 10.54 5.38
N ILE A 571 -7.64 9.61 4.42
CA ILE A 571 -8.31 9.86 3.14
C ILE A 571 -9.82 10.13 3.35
N ASP A 572 -10.44 9.51 4.35
CA ASP A 572 -11.85 9.79 4.67
C ASP A 572 -12.08 11.20 5.23
N MET A 573 -11.11 11.73 5.98
CA MET A 573 -11.08 13.10 6.53
C MET A 573 -10.84 14.19 5.48
N HIS A 574 -10.03 13.94 4.44
CA HIS A 574 -9.85 14.89 3.34
C HIS A 574 -11.16 15.26 2.62
N ALA A 575 -12.15 14.36 2.58
CA ALA A 575 -13.50 14.66 2.06
C ALA A 575 -14.53 15.05 3.14
N ALA A 576 -14.05 15.39 4.34
CA ALA A 576 -14.73 16.32 5.22
C ALA A 576 -14.22 17.75 4.98
N GLU A 577 -12.89 17.91 4.87
CA GLU A 577 -12.21 19.19 4.55
C GLU A 577 -12.71 19.81 3.22
N GLU A 578 -12.83 19.03 2.15
CA GLU A 578 -13.20 19.53 0.81
C GLU A 578 -14.72 19.71 0.57
N GLN A 579 -15.56 19.70 1.61
CA GLN A 579 -17.00 19.94 1.46
C GLN A 579 -17.30 21.39 1.00
N GLN A 580 -17.47 21.52 -0.32
CA GLN A 580 -17.93 22.75 -0.97
C GLN A 580 -19.45 22.92 -0.83
N ALA A 581 -19.94 24.12 -1.15
CA ALA A 581 -21.29 24.56 -0.78
C ALA A 581 -22.35 24.18 -1.82
N ASP A 582 -22.83 22.95 -1.77
CA ASP A 582 -24.18 22.62 -2.25
C ASP A 582 -25.20 23.18 -1.23
N ASP A 583 -25.68 24.40 -1.51
CA ASP A 583 -26.60 25.12 -0.64
C ASP A 583 -28.05 24.63 -0.80
N ASP A 584 -28.45 23.73 0.09
CA ASP A 584 -29.84 23.23 0.16
C ASP A 584 -30.27 22.99 1.63
N GLY A 585 -29.67 23.70 2.60
CA GLY A 585 -29.75 23.25 4.01
C GLY A 585 -29.46 24.22 5.16
N LEU A 586 -29.11 25.48 4.91
CA LEU A 586 -28.77 26.43 5.98
C LEU A 586 -29.94 27.37 6.32
N SER A 587 -30.22 27.57 7.62
CA SER A 587 -31.13 28.61 8.10
C SER A 587 -30.49 29.45 9.20
N ILE A 588 -30.13 30.69 8.85
CA ILE A 588 -29.53 31.70 9.74
C ILE A 588 -30.66 32.52 10.40
N ASN A 589 -30.67 32.58 11.73
CA ASN A 589 -31.65 33.37 12.46
C ASN A 589 -31.13 34.80 12.66
N HIS A 590 -31.57 35.74 11.81
CA HIS A 590 -31.35 37.17 12.02
C HIS A 590 -32.24 37.71 13.15
N GLN A 591 -31.84 37.51 14.41
CA GLN A 591 -32.29 38.36 15.51
C GLN A 591 -31.42 39.63 15.53
N ALA A 592 -31.89 40.68 14.86
CA ALA A 592 -31.38 42.02 15.07
C ALA A 592 -31.89 42.55 16.42
N SER A 593 -31.02 43.18 17.21
CA SER A 593 -31.42 43.95 18.38
C SER A 593 -32.16 45.22 17.93
N GLU A 594 -33.35 45.47 18.47
CA GLU A 594 -34.15 46.65 18.13
C GLU A 594 -33.48 47.95 18.59
N THR A 595 -33.12 48.82 17.64
CA THR A 595 -33.14 50.28 17.82
C THR A 595 -33.79 50.92 16.60
N SER A 596 -34.53 52.00 16.83
CA SER A 596 -35.44 52.62 15.87
C SER A 596 -34.77 53.63 14.94
N GLU A 597 -35.21 53.70 13.67
CA GLU A 597 -35.93 54.87 13.13
C GLU A 597 -36.49 54.61 11.71
N SER A 598 -37.12 55.62 11.08
CA SER A 598 -38.12 55.49 10.01
C SER A 598 -37.64 55.87 8.60
N GLY A 599 -38.25 55.28 7.56
CA GLY A 599 -38.02 55.66 6.15
C GLY A 599 -38.89 54.90 5.14
N ALA A 600 -39.58 55.63 4.26
CA ALA A 600 -40.56 55.10 3.29
C ALA A 600 -39.90 54.46 2.03
N PRO A 601 -40.65 53.71 1.18
CA PRO A 601 -40.08 52.79 0.19
C PRO A 601 -39.92 53.40 -1.22
N PHE A 602 -39.26 52.66 -2.12
CA PHE A 602 -39.31 52.90 -3.57
C PHE A 602 -39.24 51.60 -4.38
N GLU A 603 -40.07 51.47 -5.42
CA GLU A 603 -40.06 50.34 -6.36
C GLU A 603 -39.27 50.67 -7.63
N ALA A 604 -38.59 49.68 -8.22
CA ALA A 604 -38.24 49.69 -9.64
C ALA A 604 -38.06 48.26 -10.19
N LYS A 605 -38.62 48.01 -11.38
CA LYS A 605 -38.38 46.81 -12.20
C LYS A 605 -38.10 47.24 -13.67
N PRO A 606 -37.57 46.34 -14.54
CA PRO A 606 -36.44 46.69 -15.41
C PRO A 606 -36.81 47.08 -16.85
N SER A 607 -35.79 47.32 -17.69
CA SER A 607 -35.92 47.37 -19.16
C SER A 607 -34.65 46.86 -19.89
N PRO A 608 -34.71 46.44 -21.17
CA PRO A 608 -33.70 45.56 -21.78
C PRO A 608 -33.13 46.00 -23.17
N ALA A 609 -32.30 45.12 -23.78
CA ALA A 609 -31.63 45.22 -25.11
C ALA A 609 -30.42 46.20 -25.17
N LEU A 610 -29.41 46.09 -26.06
CA LEU A 610 -29.14 45.25 -27.26
C LEU A 610 -27.78 44.49 -27.06
N LYS A 611 -27.43 43.30 -27.60
CA LYS A 611 -27.48 42.62 -28.93
C LYS A 611 -26.29 42.87 -29.89
N ILE A 612 -25.37 41.86 -29.97
CA ILE A 612 -24.53 41.42 -31.14
C ILE A 612 -23.38 42.41 -31.51
N VAL A 613 -22.10 42.02 -31.73
CA VAL A 613 -21.47 41.11 -32.75
C VAL A 613 -20.31 40.25 -32.15
N ASP A 614 -19.87 39.25 -32.93
CA ASP A 614 -19.04 38.06 -32.71
C ASP A 614 -17.56 38.09 -32.24
N GLU A 615 -17.11 36.87 -31.90
CA GLU A 615 -15.82 36.20 -32.19
C GLU A 615 -14.67 36.06 -31.14
N HIS A 616 -14.17 34.82 -31.05
CA HIS A 616 -13.00 34.28 -30.30
C HIS A 616 -12.87 34.66 -28.81
N ARG A 617 -12.93 33.72 -27.84
CA ARG A 617 -11.85 32.75 -27.49
C ARG A 617 -12.24 31.95 -26.22
N VAL A 618 -11.72 30.72 -26.05
CA VAL A 618 -11.81 29.82 -24.87
C VAL A 618 -13.23 29.36 -24.45
N GLN A 619 -13.40 28.04 -24.31
CA GLN A 619 -14.46 27.46 -23.49
C GLN A 619 -13.77 26.67 -22.36
N GLU A 620 -14.13 26.95 -21.10
CA GLU A 620 -13.42 26.42 -19.94
C GLU A 620 -13.87 25.02 -19.54
N ASN A 621 -12.96 24.25 -18.94
CA ASN A 621 -13.25 22.95 -18.36
C ASN A 621 -14.16 23.10 -17.13
N ARG A 622 -15.14 22.20 -16.98
CA ARG A 622 -15.73 21.94 -15.66
C ARG A 622 -14.69 21.21 -14.80
N PRO A 623 -14.52 21.54 -13.51
CA PRO A 623 -13.72 20.73 -12.60
C PRO A 623 -14.37 19.35 -12.42
N ILE A 624 -13.55 18.31 -12.37
CA ILE A 624 -13.96 16.94 -12.04
C ILE A 624 -13.69 16.73 -10.55
N ASP A 625 -14.64 16.12 -9.84
CA ASP A 625 -14.50 15.71 -8.43
C ASP A 625 -13.29 14.76 -8.28
N SER A 626 -12.23 15.27 -7.66
CA SER A 626 -10.95 14.59 -7.52
C SER A 626 -10.93 13.61 -6.33
N GLN A 627 -11.84 13.77 -5.37
CA GLN A 627 -11.80 13.05 -4.10
C GLN A 627 -12.71 11.82 -4.08
N ALA A 628 -13.84 11.84 -4.78
CA ALA A 628 -14.65 10.63 -4.96
C ALA A 628 -13.81 9.49 -5.60
N HIS A 629 -12.94 9.85 -6.54
CA HIS A 629 -12.05 8.90 -7.21
C HIS A 629 -10.94 8.36 -6.29
N ALA A 630 -10.43 9.17 -5.35
CA ALA A 630 -9.53 8.68 -4.31
C ALA A 630 -10.25 7.73 -3.35
N LYS A 631 -11.41 8.14 -2.81
CA LYS A 631 -12.20 7.32 -1.86
C LYS A 631 -12.63 5.95 -2.39
N ALA A 632 -12.75 5.81 -3.71
CA ALA A 632 -13.07 4.56 -4.38
C ALA A 632 -11.87 3.60 -4.51
N SER A 633 -10.65 4.11 -4.71
CA SER A 633 -9.46 3.25 -4.84
C SER A 633 -9.00 2.64 -3.51
N TRP A 634 -9.02 3.41 -2.42
CA TRP A 634 -8.36 3.01 -1.17
C TRP A 634 -9.18 2.04 -0.29
N ARG A 635 -10.51 2.19 -0.26
CA ARG A 635 -11.42 1.27 0.48
C ARG A 635 -11.33 -0.21 0.06
N ASN A 636 -10.72 -0.51 -1.08
CA ASN A 636 -10.53 -1.88 -1.58
C ASN A 636 -9.21 -2.52 -1.12
N ILE A 637 -8.41 -1.84 -0.30
CA ILE A 637 -7.04 -2.25 0.06
C ILE A 637 -6.94 -2.81 1.49
N LEU A 638 -7.79 -2.36 2.42
CA LEU A 638 -7.42 -2.32 3.85
C LEU A 638 -8.33 -3.17 4.75
N LYS A 639 -8.32 -4.51 4.63
CA LYS A 639 -9.31 -5.33 5.35
C LYS A 639 -8.95 -6.74 5.85
N MET A 640 -7.73 -7.04 6.34
CA MET A 640 -7.41 -8.39 6.87
C MET A 640 -6.67 -8.49 8.22
N PRO A 641 -6.80 -9.63 8.94
CA PRO A 641 -6.26 -9.79 10.30
C PRO A 641 -5.24 -10.95 10.47
N ASP A 642 -3.99 -10.56 10.71
CA ASP A 642 -3.09 -11.05 11.78
C ASP A 642 -2.56 -12.52 11.78
N LEU A 643 -1.34 -12.69 12.31
CA LEU A 643 -0.57 -13.95 12.38
C LEU A 643 0.36 -13.97 13.62
N GLY A 644 0.62 -15.16 14.21
CA GLY A 644 1.68 -15.28 15.23
C GLY A 644 2.02 -16.71 15.69
N GLY A 645 3.27 -17.15 15.51
CA GLY A 645 3.65 -18.57 15.76
C GLY A 645 5.14 -18.97 15.78
N LYS A 646 6.05 -18.09 16.24
CA LYS A 646 7.47 -18.29 16.67
C LYS A 646 8.23 -19.62 16.38
N THR A 647 9.50 -19.53 15.96
CA THR A 647 10.71 -20.03 16.71
C THR A 647 12.04 -19.56 16.05
N ALA A 648 13.22 -19.79 16.67
CA ALA A 648 14.47 -19.05 16.38
C ALA A 648 15.79 -19.87 16.59
N SER A 649 16.95 -19.37 16.10
CA SER A 649 18.30 -19.80 16.58
C SER A 649 19.53 -18.92 16.18
N VAL A 650 20.23 -18.37 17.19
CA VAL A 650 21.72 -18.46 17.44
C VAL A 650 22.76 -17.58 16.67
N VAL A 651 23.32 -16.55 17.40
CA VAL A 651 24.76 -16.12 17.55
C VAL A 651 25.51 -15.49 16.34
N SER A 652 26.42 -14.48 16.43
CA SER A 652 27.18 -13.75 17.50
C SER A 652 27.36 -12.24 17.17
N GLY A 653 27.66 -11.35 18.14
CA GLY A 653 27.81 -9.88 17.90
C GLY A 653 28.87 -9.11 18.71
N GLN A 654 28.78 -7.77 18.70
CA GLN A 654 29.53 -6.79 19.53
C GLN A 654 28.55 -5.79 20.22
N ASN A 655 28.96 -4.56 20.61
CA ASN A 655 28.30 -3.79 21.68
C ASN A 655 28.34 -2.23 21.55
N SER A 656 27.18 -1.56 21.37
CA SER A 656 27.02 -0.09 21.43
C SER A 656 25.58 0.36 21.75
N ARG A 657 25.40 1.66 22.08
CA ARG A 657 24.13 2.27 22.53
C ARG A 657 23.19 2.59 21.35
N LYS A 658 21.92 2.16 21.40
CA LYS A 658 20.93 2.37 20.31
C LYS A 658 20.41 3.82 20.26
N ARG A 659 20.00 4.25 19.07
CA ARG A 659 19.13 5.42 18.82
C ARG A 659 17.72 4.94 18.48
N LEU A 660 16.74 5.84 18.53
CA LEU A 660 15.38 5.55 18.05
C LEU A 660 15.34 5.43 16.52
N GLY A 661 14.36 4.67 16.03
CA GLY A 661 14.22 4.28 14.63
C GLY A 661 13.12 5.04 13.91
N LYS A 662 12.61 4.42 12.83
CA LYS A 662 11.45 4.95 12.08
C LYS A 662 10.12 4.77 12.84
N ALA A 663 10.09 3.93 13.87
CA ALA A 663 8.88 3.66 14.65
C ALA A 663 8.45 4.87 15.47
N GLU A 664 9.40 5.52 16.14
CA GLU A 664 9.17 6.61 17.08
C GLU A 664 9.34 7.97 16.41
N LEU A 665 10.39 8.13 15.58
CA LEU A 665 10.75 9.40 14.94
C LEU A 665 10.10 9.61 13.57
N GLY A 666 9.34 8.62 13.09
CA GLY A 666 8.64 8.66 11.81
C GLY A 666 9.54 8.43 10.58
N PRO A 667 9.01 8.69 9.37
CA PRO A 667 9.71 8.42 8.11
C PRO A 667 10.93 9.33 7.87
N TYR A 668 11.15 10.32 8.74
CA TYR A 668 12.29 11.24 8.71
C TYR A 668 13.27 11.04 9.87
N ALA A 669 13.21 9.89 10.56
CA ALA A 669 14.08 9.52 11.69
C ALA A 669 15.58 9.84 11.53
N HIS A 670 16.10 9.67 10.32
CA HIS A 670 17.53 9.86 10.01
C HIS A 670 17.82 11.18 9.27
N GLU A 671 16.83 12.08 9.16
CA GLU A 671 17.03 13.41 8.57
C GLU A 671 17.96 14.26 9.44
N LYS A 672 18.95 14.90 8.80
CA LYS A 672 19.89 15.83 9.43
C LYS A 672 19.44 17.29 9.32
N GLN A 673 18.72 17.64 8.25
CA GLN A 673 18.15 18.96 8.03
C GLN A 673 17.02 18.87 6.98
N MET A 674 15.91 19.55 7.22
CA MET A 674 14.78 19.64 6.30
C MET A 674 15.08 20.57 5.11
N PRO A 675 14.38 20.44 3.97
CA PRO A 675 14.59 21.30 2.80
C PRO A 675 14.36 22.79 3.09
N SER A 676 15.21 23.68 2.56
CA SER A 676 15.13 25.12 2.83
C SER A 676 13.85 25.83 2.34
N TRP A 677 13.08 25.19 1.45
CA TRP A 677 11.74 25.69 1.08
C TRP A 677 10.70 25.40 2.16
N LEU A 678 10.85 24.31 2.92
CA LEU A 678 9.97 23.93 4.01
C LEU A 678 10.24 24.77 5.25
N VAL A 679 11.52 25.07 5.55
CA VAL A 679 11.89 26.05 6.60
C VAL A 679 11.15 27.37 6.36
N LYS A 680 11.21 27.91 5.14
CA LYS A 680 10.50 29.14 4.75
C LYS A 680 8.98 29.04 4.78
N LEU A 681 8.42 27.84 4.62
CA LEU A 681 6.99 27.60 4.77
C LEU A 681 6.60 27.64 6.26
N LEU A 682 7.37 26.99 7.13
CA LEU A 682 7.17 27.01 8.58
C LEU A 682 7.41 28.40 9.21
N GLU A 683 8.31 29.20 8.63
CA GLU A 683 8.50 30.61 9.00
C GLU A 683 7.24 31.47 8.71
N SER A 684 6.34 31.02 7.80
CA SER A 684 5.06 31.67 7.49
C SER A 684 3.89 31.26 8.41
N ASP A 685 4.18 30.56 9.52
CA ASP A 685 3.21 30.16 10.55
C ASP A 685 2.44 31.37 11.13
N GLY A 686 1.13 31.37 10.89
CA GLY A 686 0.23 32.44 11.32
C GLY A 686 0.32 33.75 10.52
N GLU A 687 0.93 33.75 9.33
CA GLU A 687 0.91 34.93 8.45
C GLU A 687 -0.51 35.41 8.14
N MET A 688 -0.75 36.71 8.33
CA MET A 688 -2.08 37.32 8.17
C MET A 688 -2.39 37.58 6.69
N LYS A 689 -3.30 36.79 6.10
CA LYS A 689 -3.77 36.97 4.73
C LYS A 689 -5.11 37.69 4.71
N THR A 690 -5.27 38.61 3.76
CA THR A 690 -6.55 39.30 3.55
C THR A 690 -7.52 38.37 2.83
N THR A 691 -8.63 38.03 3.49
CA THR A 691 -9.73 37.25 2.90
C THR A 691 -11.05 38.01 2.96
N ASN A 692 -12.00 37.63 2.11
CA ASN A 692 -13.32 38.22 2.04
C ASN A 692 -14.29 37.41 2.91
N ARG A 693 -14.79 37.98 4.01
CA ARG A 693 -15.88 37.39 4.82
C ARG A 693 -17.15 38.23 4.67
N LEU A 694 -18.31 37.57 4.66
CA LEU A 694 -19.60 38.25 4.78
C LEU A 694 -19.81 38.67 6.23
N ASP A 695 -20.27 39.90 6.45
CA ASP A 695 -20.74 40.35 7.76
C ASP A 695 -22.21 39.94 8.02
N SER A 696 -22.71 40.23 9.22
CA SER A 696 -24.09 39.92 9.65
C SER A 696 -25.17 40.70 8.88
N SER A 697 -24.81 41.61 7.97
CA SER A 697 -25.70 42.30 7.04
C SER A 697 -25.58 41.79 5.59
N GLY A 698 -24.80 40.72 5.35
CA GLY A 698 -24.57 40.15 4.03
C GLY A 698 -23.60 40.94 3.15
N ARG A 699 -22.81 41.87 3.73
CA ARG A 699 -21.83 42.67 2.98
C ARG A 699 -20.44 42.05 3.04
N ILE A 700 -19.71 42.12 1.93
CA ILE A 700 -18.35 41.55 1.85
C ILE A 700 -17.35 42.51 2.50
N LYS A 701 -16.77 42.08 3.62
CA LYS A 701 -15.71 42.78 4.35
C LYS A 701 -14.37 42.07 4.13
N LYS A 702 -13.32 42.83 3.82
CA LYS A 702 -11.94 42.35 3.86
C LYS A 702 -11.52 42.19 5.33
N VAL A 703 -11.11 40.99 5.71
CA VAL A 703 -10.67 40.61 7.06
C VAL A 703 -9.29 39.98 6.94
N LEU A 704 -8.35 40.39 7.77
CA LEU A 704 -7.07 39.71 7.93
C LEU A 704 -7.28 38.47 8.80
N VAL A 705 -6.95 37.30 8.27
CA VAL A 705 -7.07 36.00 8.94
C VAL A 705 -5.72 35.28 8.81
N PRO A 706 -5.19 34.66 9.88
CA PRO A 706 -3.94 33.89 9.80
C PRO A 706 -4.06 32.72 8.83
N THR A 707 -2.93 32.31 8.25
CA THR A 707 -2.83 31.28 7.19
C THR A 707 -3.46 29.94 7.53
N ASN A 708 -3.37 29.51 8.80
CA ASN A 708 -3.69 28.16 9.24
C ASN A 708 -4.27 28.09 10.67
N TYR A 709 -4.77 29.20 11.23
CA TYR A 709 -5.41 29.21 12.56
C TYR A 709 -6.90 29.54 12.44
N THR A 710 -7.77 28.66 12.95
CA THR A 710 -9.21 28.88 13.03
C THR A 710 -9.66 29.08 14.47
N SER A 711 -9.91 30.34 14.85
CA SER A 711 -10.50 30.71 16.13
C SER A 711 -12.03 30.62 16.11
N GLY A 712 -12.65 30.36 17.28
CA GLY A 712 -14.11 30.42 17.46
C GLY A 712 -14.90 29.19 16.99
N LEU A 713 -14.25 28.06 16.73
CA LEU A 713 -14.91 26.80 16.33
C LEU A 713 -15.63 26.08 17.47
N ILE A 714 -15.10 26.10 18.71
CA ILE A 714 -15.75 25.43 19.85
C ILE A 714 -17.20 25.91 20.06
N PRO A 715 -17.52 27.21 19.97
CA PRO A 715 -18.91 27.69 19.92
C PRO A 715 -19.78 27.15 18.77
N VAL A 716 -19.20 26.85 17.60
CA VAL A 716 -19.90 26.25 16.45
C VAL A 716 -20.15 24.76 16.68
N ILE A 717 -19.13 24.02 17.11
CA ILE A 717 -19.22 22.60 17.49
C ILE A 717 -20.23 22.41 18.62
N ALA A 718 -20.27 23.31 19.60
CA ALA A 718 -21.27 23.32 20.66
C ALA A 718 -22.70 23.49 20.11
N GLN A 719 -22.94 24.41 19.18
CA GLN A 719 -24.26 24.58 18.55
C GLN A 719 -24.67 23.36 17.72
N LEU A 720 -23.73 22.69 17.05
CA LEU A 720 -23.99 21.46 16.32
C LEU A 720 -24.33 20.29 17.27
N LEU A 721 -23.56 20.11 18.34
CA LEU A 721 -23.82 19.09 19.37
C LEU A 721 -25.16 19.33 20.10
N GLU A 722 -25.57 20.59 20.27
CA GLU A 722 -26.88 20.92 20.85
C GLU A 722 -28.03 20.55 19.88
N GLN A 723 -27.83 20.74 18.58
CA GLN A 723 -28.79 20.37 17.53
C GLN A 723 -28.85 18.86 17.22
N ASP A 724 -27.75 18.12 17.39
CA ASP A 724 -27.68 16.70 16.99
C ASP A 724 -28.56 15.80 17.87
N ARG A 725 -29.39 14.98 17.25
CA ARG A 725 -30.37 14.13 17.95
C ARG A 725 -29.73 12.88 18.56
N SER A 726 -28.54 12.48 18.09
CA SER A 726 -27.81 11.33 18.64
C SER A 726 -27.16 11.64 19.99
N THR A 727 -26.71 12.88 20.21
CA THR A 727 -26.06 13.33 21.44
C THR A 727 -27.00 13.17 22.66
N GLN A 728 -26.52 12.46 23.69
CA GLN A 728 -27.13 12.44 25.03
C GLN A 728 -26.59 13.60 25.85
N TYR A 729 -25.26 13.73 25.92
CA TYR A 729 -24.56 14.91 26.43
C TYR A 729 -23.16 15.02 25.83
N ALA A 730 -22.56 16.20 25.91
CA ALA A 730 -21.17 16.44 25.59
C ALA A 730 -20.53 17.44 26.56
N TYR A 731 -19.21 17.35 26.72
CA TYR A 731 -18.36 18.35 27.35
C TYR A 731 -17.41 18.96 26.32
N LEU A 732 -17.06 20.24 26.46
CA LEU A 732 -16.07 20.93 25.62
C LEU A 732 -15.12 21.76 26.48
N CYS A 733 -13.85 21.84 26.07
CA CYS A 733 -12.83 22.70 26.68
C CYS A 733 -13.11 24.19 26.46
N HIS A 734 -12.31 25.06 27.08
CA HIS A 734 -12.51 26.50 27.04
C HIS A 734 -12.45 27.06 25.60
N PRO A 735 -13.42 27.89 25.14
CA PRO A 735 -13.58 28.28 23.74
C PRO A 735 -12.46 29.16 23.14
N ALA A 736 -11.43 29.53 23.91
CA ALA A 736 -10.26 30.24 23.40
C ALA A 736 -9.29 29.36 22.59
N VAL A 737 -9.39 28.02 22.66
CA VAL A 737 -8.58 27.12 21.81
C VAL A 737 -8.86 27.42 20.34
N GLN A 738 -7.79 27.66 19.60
CA GLN A 738 -7.82 27.81 18.15
C GLN A 738 -7.41 26.47 17.52
N HIS A 739 -8.10 26.04 16.46
CA HIS A 739 -7.61 24.93 15.66
C HIS A 739 -6.40 25.43 14.87
N VAL A 740 -5.29 24.68 14.89
CA VAL A 740 -4.09 24.97 14.12
C VAL A 740 -3.85 23.83 13.14
N SER A 741 -4.14 24.08 11.87
CA SER A 741 -3.99 23.10 10.78
C SER A 741 -2.61 23.18 10.15
N LYS A 742 -2.23 22.15 9.40
CA LYS A 742 -1.02 22.15 8.57
C LYS A 742 -1.12 23.10 7.37
N LEU A 743 0.02 23.62 6.97
CA LEU A 743 0.23 24.31 5.69
C LEU A 743 0.29 23.30 4.53
N ARG A 744 -0.03 23.77 3.32
CA ARG A 744 -0.09 22.91 2.14
C ARG A 744 1.31 22.38 1.79
N ARG A 745 1.46 21.05 1.73
CA ARG A 745 2.72 20.29 1.55
C ARG A 745 3.72 20.37 2.71
N GLU A 746 3.26 20.63 3.93
CA GLU A 746 4.12 20.68 5.12
C GLU A 746 4.69 19.30 5.52
N GLY A 747 3.81 18.31 5.69
CA GLY A 747 4.16 16.99 6.22
C GLY A 747 4.04 16.88 7.74
N GLY A 748 4.52 15.76 8.29
CA GLY A 748 4.13 15.30 9.62
C GLY A 748 4.76 16.05 10.78
N PHE A 749 4.16 17.18 11.16
CA PHE A 749 4.47 17.94 12.39
C PHE A 749 3.32 17.92 13.41
N CYS A 750 2.47 16.89 13.41
CA CYS A 750 1.24 16.83 14.21
C CYS A 750 1.47 17.14 15.71
N GLY A 751 2.49 16.57 16.35
CA GLY A 751 2.84 16.87 17.75
C GLY A 751 3.13 18.36 18.01
N TYR A 752 3.91 18.99 17.13
CA TYR A 752 4.20 20.43 17.22
C TYR A 752 2.94 21.29 17.02
N ARG A 753 2.05 20.89 16.09
CA ARG A 753 0.75 21.56 15.88
C ARG A 753 -0.18 21.41 17.10
N ASN A 754 -0.14 20.28 17.81
CA ASN A 754 -0.88 20.09 19.06
C ASN A 754 -0.33 20.98 20.19
N ILE A 755 0.99 21.15 20.29
CA ILE A 755 1.60 22.12 21.21
C ILE A 755 1.09 23.54 20.90
N GLN A 756 1.03 23.94 19.62
CA GLN A 756 0.45 25.23 19.21
C GLN A 756 -1.01 25.41 19.66
N MET A 757 -1.84 24.35 19.60
CA MET A 757 -3.21 24.39 20.10
C MET A 757 -3.30 24.50 21.62
N LEU A 758 -2.47 23.79 22.38
CA LEU A 758 -2.36 23.94 23.84
C LEU A 758 -1.89 25.35 24.23
N THR A 759 -0.89 25.89 23.54
CA THR A 759 -0.44 27.28 23.72
C THR A 759 -1.52 28.31 23.35
N SER A 760 -2.40 28.01 22.38
CA SER A 760 -3.53 28.88 22.04
C SER A 760 -4.53 29.03 23.19
N HIS A 761 -4.73 27.98 24.01
CA HIS A 761 -5.47 28.08 25.27
C HIS A 761 -4.74 29.00 26.26
N ILE A 762 -3.46 28.73 26.51
CA ILE A 762 -2.64 29.45 27.50
C ILE A 762 -2.70 30.97 27.24
N ILE A 763 -2.39 31.38 26.00
CA ILE A 763 -2.44 32.79 25.55
C ILE A 763 -3.86 33.36 25.62
N GLY A 764 -4.86 32.54 25.33
CA GLY A 764 -6.26 32.95 25.23
C GLY A 764 -6.98 33.15 26.56
N VAL A 765 -6.40 32.71 27.68
CA VAL A 765 -7.04 32.77 29.02
C VAL A 765 -6.23 33.50 30.10
N GLY A 766 -4.98 33.88 29.86
CA GLY A 766 -4.12 34.44 30.91
C GLY A 766 -3.43 33.37 31.77
N ALA A 767 -3.20 32.17 31.24
CA ALA A 767 -2.64 31.07 32.03
C ALA A 767 -1.14 31.22 32.29
N GLN A 768 -0.67 30.48 33.30
CA GLN A 768 0.74 30.32 33.66
C GLN A 768 1.62 30.05 32.42
N GLY A 769 2.70 30.82 32.26
CA GLY A 769 3.65 30.72 31.16
C GLY A 769 3.22 31.43 29.86
N GLN A 770 2.11 32.17 29.83
CA GLN A 770 1.73 33.03 28.70
C GLN A 770 2.84 34.05 28.35
N GLU A 771 3.57 34.51 29.36
CA GLU A 771 4.68 35.47 29.24
C GLU A 771 5.77 35.01 28.26
N TYR A 772 6.06 33.71 28.17
CA TYR A 772 7.07 33.17 27.26
C TYR A 772 6.65 33.22 25.79
N PHE A 773 5.36 33.34 25.51
CA PHE A 773 4.81 33.34 24.15
C PHE A 773 4.55 34.75 23.59
N ASN A 774 4.70 35.81 24.40
CA ASN A 774 4.49 37.21 23.98
C ASN A 774 3.14 37.47 23.25
N GLY A 775 2.11 36.68 23.55
CA GLY A 775 0.80 36.77 22.89
C GLY A 775 0.72 36.20 21.46
N LYS A 776 1.80 35.59 20.92
CA LYS A 776 1.78 34.89 19.62
C LYS A 776 1.91 33.37 19.84
N ILE A 777 1.12 32.58 19.11
CA ILE A 777 1.37 31.14 18.98
C ILE A 777 2.79 30.95 18.38
N PRO A 778 3.69 30.18 19.02
CA PRO A 778 5.07 29.98 18.57
C PRO A 778 5.11 29.18 17.27
N THR A 779 6.13 29.38 16.43
CA THR A 779 6.28 28.56 15.21
C THR A 779 6.79 27.16 15.55
N ILE A 780 6.66 26.20 14.63
CA ILE A 780 7.28 24.87 14.79
C ILE A 780 8.79 24.96 15.09
N ILE A 781 9.50 25.92 14.48
CA ILE A 781 10.94 26.13 14.68
C ILE A 781 11.24 26.69 16.08
N ASP A 782 10.32 27.45 16.68
CA ASP A 782 10.46 27.94 18.06
C ASP A 782 10.15 26.85 19.09
N ILE A 783 9.19 25.97 18.80
CA ILE A 783 8.90 24.77 19.59
C ILE A 783 10.10 23.82 19.58
N GLN A 784 10.73 23.58 18.42
CA GLN A 784 11.96 22.78 18.33
C GLN A 784 13.09 23.36 19.21
N LYS A 785 13.30 24.68 19.18
CA LYS A 785 14.27 25.33 20.08
C LYS A 785 13.92 25.17 21.56
N ALA A 786 12.63 25.26 21.91
CA ALA A 786 12.18 25.15 23.30
C ALA A 786 12.33 23.73 23.85
N ILE A 787 12.05 22.69 23.06
CA ILE A 787 12.31 21.29 23.41
C ILE A 787 13.81 21.03 23.55
N GLU A 788 14.63 21.48 22.58
CA GLU A 788 16.09 21.34 22.65
C GLU A 788 16.69 22.08 23.85
N HIS A 789 16.15 23.24 24.20
CA HIS A 789 16.53 23.99 25.41
C HIS A 789 16.09 23.28 26.71
N ALA A 790 14.93 22.62 26.73
CA ALA A 790 14.53 21.77 27.85
C ALA A 790 15.56 20.63 28.08
N TRP A 791 16.00 19.99 26.99
CA TRP A 791 17.06 18.98 27.03
C TRP A 791 18.41 19.55 27.51
N ASP A 792 18.79 20.77 27.10
CA ASP A 792 19.97 21.49 27.62
C ASP A 792 19.88 21.82 29.13
N LEU A 793 18.66 22.03 29.65
CA LEU A 793 18.39 22.19 31.08
C LEU A 793 18.34 20.87 31.86
N GLY A 794 18.53 19.72 31.20
CA GLY A 794 18.46 18.38 31.80
C GLY A 794 17.07 17.73 31.73
N ILE A 795 16.01 18.50 31.47
CA ILE A 795 14.62 18.04 31.44
C ILE A 795 14.43 17.14 30.20
N ASN A 796 14.24 15.84 30.42
CA ASN A 796 14.19 14.82 29.36
C ASN A 796 15.44 14.83 28.44
N ALA A 797 16.64 15.13 28.97
CA ALA A 797 17.87 15.23 28.16
C ALA A 797 18.21 13.97 27.32
N GLN A 798 17.71 12.82 27.72
CA GLN A 798 17.77 11.56 26.98
C GLN A 798 17.18 11.68 25.57
N GLY A 799 16.11 12.48 25.38
CA GLY A 799 15.48 12.72 24.08
C GLY A 799 16.44 13.25 23.03
N ARG A 800 17.44 14.07 23.39
CA ARG A 800 18.49 14.51 22.43
C ARG A 800 19.41 13.37 21.99
N ILE A 801 19.72 12.43 22.88
CA ILE A 801 20.58 11.27 22.59
C ILE A 801 19.86 10.32 21.64
N GLU A 802 18.59 10.03 21.96
CA GLU A 802 17.68 9.14 21.24
C GLU A 802 17.32 9.63 19.83
N THR A 803 16.90 10.90 19.72
CA THR A 803 16.59 11.55 18.43
C THR A 803 17.84 11.91 17.62
N GLY A 804 18.97 12.14 18.29
CA GLY A 804 20.14 12.79 17.70
C GLY A 804 19.92 14.28 17.39
N GLY A 805 19.01 14.95 18.10
CA GLY A 805 18.57 16.33 17.85
C GLY A 805 17.39 16.40 16.87
N ILE A 806 16.48 17.36 17.08
CA ILE A 806 15.27 17.58 16.26
C ILE A 806 15.27 18.93 15.53
N LEU A 807 16.07 19.91 15.98
CA LEU A 807 16.08 21.26 15.45
C LEU A 807 16.37 21.30 13.94
N GLY A 808 15.43 21.84 13.16
CA GLY A 808 15.53 21.91 11.71
C GLY A 808 15.29 20.58 11.00
N THR A 809 14.69 19.58 11.64
CA THR A 809 14.32 18.28 11.05
C THR A 809 12.81 18.05 11.05
N ARG A 810 12.32 17.08 10.25
CA ARG A 810 10.94 16.59 10.24
C ARG A 810 10.69 15.39 11.16
N LYS A 811 11.53 15.17 12.17
CA LYS A 811 11.33 14.08 13.14
C LYS A 811 10.07 14.33 13.96
N TYR A 812 9.32 13.26 14.20
CA TYR A 812 8.18 13.28 15.11
C TYR A 812 8.66 13.54 16.55
N ILE A 813 7.76 14.08 17.37
CA ILE A 813 7.95 14.29 18.81
C ILE A 813 6.78 13.66 19.56
N GLY A 814 7.05 13.16 20.76
CA GLY A 814 6.08 12.49 21.62
C GLY A 814 5.52 13.36 22.74
N THR A 815 4.60 12.78 23.51
CA THR A 815 4.15 13.31 24.79
C THR A 815 5.30 13.72 25.74
N PRO A 816 6.43 12.98 25.86
CA PRO A 816 7.55 13.38 26.71
C PRO A 816 8.25 14.67 26.27
N ASP A 817 8.31 14.96 24.97
CA ASP A 817 8.95 16.17 24.43
C ASP A 817 8.07 17.40 24.63
N ALA A 818 6.76 17.24 24.40
CA ALA A 818 5.77 18.25 24.72
C ALA A 818 5.78 18.58 26.23
N GLN A 819 5.85 17.56 27.08
CA GLN A 819 5.98 17.74 28.53
C GLN A 819 7.29 18.46 28.90
N ALA A 820 8.42 18.07 28.32
CA ALA A 820 9.71 18.72 28.56
C ALA A 820 9.69 20.21 28.21
N MET A 821 9.09 20.58 27.07
CA MET A 821 8.88 21.99 26.71
C MET A 821 8.04 22.71 27.78
N PHE A 822 6.85 22.23 28.12
CA PHE A 822 5.98 22.90 29.09
C PHE A 822 6.65 23.02 30.46
N SER A 823 7.29 21.96 30.97
CA SER A 823 8.04 21.99 32.22
C SER A 823 9.20 23.00 32.20
N SER A 824 9.97 23.12 31.10
CA SER A 824 11.06 24.10 31.01
C SER A 824 10.58 25.56 30.99
N LEU A 825 9.34 25.79 30.54
CA LEU A 825 8.65 27.09 30.62
C LEU A 825 7.87 27.27 31.94
N SER A 826 8.09 26.40 32.94
CA SER A 826 7.37 26.38 34.22
C SER A 826 5.85 26.28 34.08
N ILE A 827 5.35 25.60 33.04
CA ILE A 827 3.92 25.37 32.77
C ILE A 827 3.52 24.01 33.33
N SER A 828 2.65 24.02 34.35
CA SER A 828 2.21 22.80 35.03
C SER A 828 1.40 21.87 34.10
N CYS A 829 1.82 20.61 34.03
CA CYS A 829 1.20 19.60 33.18
C CYS A 829 1.36 18.17 33.71
N ASP A 830 0.42 17.28 33.35
CA ASP A 830 0.30 15.88 33.76
C ASP A 830 0.32 14.97 32.53
N ALA A 831 1.27 14.04 32.47
CA ALA A 831 1.38 13.04 31.40
C ALA A 831 0.91 11.67 31.89
N GLN A 832 -0.02 11.04 31.15
CA GLN A 832 -0.64 9.78 31.51
C GLN A 832 -0.61 8.80 30.33
N ALA A 833 0.16 7.72 30.48
CA ALA A 833 0.07 6.55 29.61
C ALA A 833 -1.11 5.64 30.01
N LEU A 834 -1.82 5.12 29.00
CA LEU A 834 -2.97 4.23 29.14
C LEU A 834 -2.73 3.00 28.27
N ARG A 835 -2.70 1.80 28.87
CA ARG A 835 -2.41 0.53 28.18
C ARG A 835 -3.34 -0.58 28.63
N THR A 836 -3.64 -1.53 27.75
CA THR A 836 -4.44 -2.72 28.09
C THR A 836 -3.63 -3.67 28.98
N LYS A 837 -3.85 -3.63 30.30
CA LYS A 837 -3.18 -4.55 31.25
C LYS A 837 -3.83 -5.95 31.20
N LYS A 838 -3.04 -7.01 31.35
CA LYS A 838 -3.49 -8.41 31.19
C LYS A 838 -4.61 -8.77 32.18
N GLY A 839 -5.84 -8.88 31.68
CA GLY A 839 -7.05 -9.14 32.48
C GLY A 839 -7.73 -7.89 33.05
N GLY A 840 -7.29 -6.68 32.67
CA GLY A 840 -7.95 -5.41 32.98
C GLY A 840 -8.83 -4.89 31.84
N PRO A 841 -9.36 -3.66 31.96
CA PRO A 841 -10.10 -2.99 30.90
C PRO A 841 -9.23 -2.73 29.65
N LEU A 842 -9.88 -2.62 28.50
CA LEU A 842 -9.24 -2.23 27.24
C LEU A 842 -8.83 -0.75 27.28
N ALA A 843 -7.76 -0.40 26.56
CA ALA A 843 -7.17 0.94 26.58
C ALA A 843 -8.14 2.05 26.10
N ASP A 844 -9.04 1.75 25.15
CA ASP A 844 -10.08 2.69 24.70
C ASP A 844 -11.06 3.05 25.83
N GLN A 845 -11.41 2.07 26.68
CA GLN A 845 -12.31 2.25 27.81
C GLN A 845 -11.65 3.10 28.89
N LEU A 846 -10.35 2.87 29.14
CA LEU A 846 -9.54 3.71 30.03
C LEU A 846 -9.41 5.14 29.50
N LEU A 847 -9.20 5.31 28.18
CA LEU A 847 -9.13 6.61 27.51
C LEU A 847 -10.45 7.38 27.62
N PHE A 848 -11.58 6.77 27.25
CA PHE A 848 -12.89 7.39 27.40
C PHE A 848 -13.19 7.76 28.85
N GLN A 849 -12.85 6.91 29.82
CA GLN A 849 -13.05 7.19 31.24
C GLN A 849 -12.15 8.35 31.72
N ALA A 850 -10.88 8.39 31.33
CA ALA A 850 -9.95 9.43 31.73
C ALA A 850 -10.36 10.81 31.18
N VAL A 851 -10.78 10.88 29.93
CA VAL A 851 -11.22 12.13 29.28
C VAL A 851 -12.60 12.58 29.79
N GLU A 852 -13.56 11.67 29.96
CA GLU A 852 -14.87 11.99 30.56
C GLU A 852 -14.70 12.53 31.98
N THR A 853 -13.81 11.93 32.78
CA THR A 853 -13.50 12.38 34.14
C THR A 853 -12.82 13.76 34.14
N TYR A 854 -11.86 14.01 33.24
CA TYR A 854 -11.15 15.30 33.15
C TYR A 854 -12.11 16.48 32.90
N PHE A 855 -13.01 16.36 31.92
CA PHE A 855 -13.97 17.43 31.63
C PHE A 855 -15.13 17.49 32.64
N LEU A 856 -15.53 16.37 33.24
CA LEU A 856 -16.52 16.35 34.33
C LEU A 856 -16.04 17.13 35.57
N LEU A 857 -14.75 17.04 35.92
CA LEU A 857 -14.17 17.83 37.01
C LEU A 857 -14.16 19.35 36.72
N GLY A 858 -14.24 19.73 35.44
CA GLY A 858 -14.21 21.11 34.97
C GLY A 858 -15.56 21.80 34.79
N THR A 859 -16.66 21.21 35.28
CA THR A 859 -17.99 21.82 35.17
C THR A 859 -18.89 21.57 36.37
N THR A 860 -19.68 22.58 36.72
CA THR A 860 -20.75 22.50 37.71
C THR A 860 -22.13 22.26 37.07
N ASP A 861 -22.23 22.36 35.74
CA ASP A 861 -23.47 22.15 35.01
C ASP A 861 -23.65 20.66 34.68
N THR A 862 -24.69 20.06 35.26
CA THR A 862 -25.12 18.69 34.99
C THR A 862 -26.40 18.61 34.15
N GLN A 863 -27.12 19.73 33.97
CA GLN A 863 -28.45 19.77 33.34
C GLN A 863 -28.39 20.09 31.85
N SER A 864 -27.46 20.95 31.41
CA SER A 864 -27.28 21.22 29.98
C SER A 864 -26.81 19.98 29.23
N LYS A 865 -27.25 19.86 27.98
CA LYS A 865 -26.85 18.79 27.06
C LYS A 865 -25.41 18.99 26.60
N VAL A 866 -25.04 20.19 26.16
CA VAL A 866 -23.64 20.55 25.87
C VAL A 866 -23.09 21.44 26.99
N ARG A 867 -22.11 20.91 27.73
CA ARG A 867 -21.48 21.56 28.88
C ARG A 867 -20.13 22.14 28.44
N ARG A 868 -20.03 23.47 28.44
CA ARG A 868 -18.73 24.13 28.27
C ARG A 868 -18.00 24.11 29.60
N THR A 869 -16.68 23.99 29.55
CA THR A 869 -15.80 23.85 30.71
C THR A 869 -14.68 24.87 30.60
N GLU A 870 -14.13 25.30 31.74
CA GLU A 870 -12.95 26.17 31.78
C GLU A 870 -11.64 25.38 31.56
N MET A 871 -11.74 24.08 31.28
CA MET A 871 -10.57 23.20 31.16
C MET A 871 -9.74 23.53 29.91
N PRO A 872 -8.41 23.35 29.99
CA PRO A 872 -7.55 23.23 28.82
C PRO A 872 -7.99 22.11 27.85
N PRO A 873 -7.54 22.16 26.59
CA PRO A 873 -7.54 20.97 25.73
C PRO A 873 -6.48 19.96 26.20
N ILE A 874 -6.60 18.71 25.77
CA ILE A 874 -5.64 17.63 26.08
C ILE A 874 -4.84 17.28 24.84
N TYR A 875 -3.50 17.26 24.93
CA TYR A 875 -2.65 16.66 23.91
C TYR A 875 -2.83 15.14 23.97
N PHE A 876 -3.13 14.49 22.85
CA PHE A 876 -3.47 13.08 22.76
C PHE A 876 -2.64 12.38 21.70
N GLN A 877 -2.13 11.20 22.01
CA GLN A 877 -1.26 10.44 21.12
C GLN A 877 -1.60 8.95 21.14
N HIS A 878 -1.46 8.32 19.98
CA HIS A 878 -1.43 6.86 19.79
C HIS A 878 -0.26 6.52 18.84
N PRO A 879 0.09 5.24 18.63
CA PRO A 879 1.04 4.88 17.58
C PRO A 879 0.57 5.43 16.23
N GLY A 880 1.46 6.14 15.53
CA GLY A 880 1.22 6.76 14.21
C GLY A 880 0.92 8.27 14.23
N HIS A 881 0.02 8.73 15.11
CA HIS A 881 -0.52 10.09 15.06
C HIS A 881 -0.79 10.72 16.43
N SER A 882 -0.86 12.06 16.47
CA SER A 882 -1.22 12.85 17.65
C SER A 882 -2.20 13.97 17.30
N MET A 883 -3.13 14.23 18.20
CA MET A 883 -4.28 15.12 18.01
C MET A 883 -4.57 15.91 19.28
N THR A 884 -5.45 16.92 19.21
CA THR A 884 -5.85 17.73 20.36
C THR A 884 -7.30 17.41 20.73
N ILE A 885 -7.53 16.82 21.91
CA ILE A 885 -8.88 16.59 22.43
C ILE A 885 -9.43 17.91 22.97
N ILE A 886 -10.55 18.35 22.40
CA ILE A 886 -11.30 19.53 22.81
C ILE A 886 -12.61 19.18 23.53
N GLY A 887 -12.92 17.90 23.72
CA GLY A 887 -14.12 17.48 24.45
C GLY A 887 -14.41 15.99 24.42
N PHE A 888 -15.57 15.64 24.96
CA PHE A 888 -16.09 14.28 25.04
C PHE A 888 -17.60 14.29 24.79
N GLU A 889 -18.11 13.29 24.08
CA GLU A 889 -19.54 13.08 23.86
C GLU A 889 -19.94 11.66 24.27
N LYS A 890 -21.17 11.57 24.81
CA LYS A 890 -21.93 10.33 24.90
C LYS A 890 -23.21 10.44 24.08
N THR A 891 -23.52 9.42 23.28
CA THR A 891 -24.73 9.34 22.47
C THR A 891 -25.83 8.53 23.16
N ARG A 892 -27.08 8.65 22.70
CA ARG A 892 -28.29 8.08 23.32
C ARG A 892 -28.37 6.55 23.27
N ASP A 893 -27.63 5.93 22.36
CA ASP A 893 -27.38 4.48 22.28
C ASP A 893 -26.30 4.00 23.27
N GLY A 894 -25.64 4.92 23.99
CA GLY A 894 -24.56 4.63 24.94
C GLY A 894 -23.15 4.68 24.34
N SER A 895 -22.99 4.92 23.03
CA SER A 895 -21.66 5.10 22.41
C SER A 895 -20.94 6.35 22.93
N ARG A 896 -19.63 6.41 22.73
CA ARG A 896 -18.75 7.49 23.19
C ARG A 896 -17.88 7.97 22.06
N ASN A 897 -17.70 9.29 21.95
CA ASN A 897 -16.78 9.93 21.03
C ASN A 897 -15.87 10.88 21.79
N LEU A 898 -14.59 10.91 21.45
CA LEU A 898 -13.75 12.08 21.72
C LEU A 898 -14.12 13.17 20.72
N ILE A 899 -14.20 14.42 21.17
CA ILE A 899 -14.32 15.59 20.30
C ILE A 899 -12.92 16.20 20.16
N VAL A 900 -12.47 16.37 18.93
CA VAL A 900 -11.05 16.60 18.61
C VAL A 900 -10.85 17.70 17.57
N PHE A 901 -9.71 18.38 17.68
CA PHE A 901 -9.03 19.04 16.57
C PHE A 901 -7.90 18.13 16.07
N ASP A 902 -7.75 18.05 14.74
CA ASP A 902 -6.86 17.11 14.07
C ASP A 902 -5.94 17.92 13.14
N PRO A 903 -4.67 18.17 13.54
CA PRO A 903 -3.81 19.15 12.87
C PRO A 903 -3.48 18.79 11.42
N MET A 904 -3.73 17.54 11.01
CA MET A 904 -3.57 17.08 9.64
C MET A 904 -4.58 17.67 8.64
N PHE A 905 -5.64 18.38 9.07
CA PHE A 905 -6.71 18.82 8.17
C PHE A 905 -7.13 20.28 8.43
N ASN A 906 -7.57 20.96 7.38
CA ASN A 906 -8.21 22.27 7.50
C ASN A 906 -9.71 22.13 7.79
N ASP A 907 -10.27 23.11 8.49
CA ASP A 907 -11.70 23.16 8.76
C ASP A 907 -12.51 23.40 7.49
N ALA A 908 -13.55 22.58 7.31
CA ALA A 908 -14.42 22.64 6.14
C ALA A 908 -15.05 24.03 5.95
N SER A 909 -15.15 24.49 4.69
CA SER A 909 -15.60 25.85 4.37
C SER A 909 -17.04 26.15 4.81
N ASN A 910 -17.85 25.11 5.03
CA ASN A 910 -19.22 25.19 5.52
C ASN A 910 -19.29 25.33 7.07
N VAL A 911 -18.27 24.89 7.82
CA VAL A 911 -18.17 25.08 9.28
C VAL A 911 -17.54 26.43 9.61
N THR A 912 -16.46 26.82 8.93
CA THR A 912 -15.75 28.08 9.22
C THR A 912 -16.58 29.34 8.96
N LYS A 913 -17.56 29.28 8.05
CA LYS A 913 -18.54 30.36 7.80
C LYS A 913 -19.48 30.62 8.99
N LEU A 914 -19.69 29.64 9.87
CA LEU A 914 -20.62 29.71 11.00
C LEU A 914 -19.99 30.33 12.26
N VAL A 915 -18.67 30.59 12.24
CA VAL A 915 -17.95 31.23 13.35
C VAL A 915 -18.54 32.61 13.65
N GLY A 916 -19.02 32.80 14.88
CA GLY A 916 -19.67 34.02 15.32
C GLY A 916 -21.16 34.15 14.93
N GLN A 917 -21.78 33.11 14.36
CA GLN A 917 -23.19 33.10 13.97
C GLN A 917 -24.04 32.21 14.89
N ILE A 918 -25.33 32.54 14.98
CA ILE A 918 -26.37 31.65 15.53
C ILE A 918 -27.12 31.04 14.33
N PHE A 919 -27.10 29.72 14.21
CA PHE A 919 -27.56 29.02 13.02
C PHE A 919 -28.35 27.75 13.37
N THR A 920 -29.19 27.33 12.43
CA THR A 920 -29.82 26.00 12.43
C THR A 920 -29.42 25.24 11.17
N HIS A 921 -29.11 23.96 11.31
CA HIS A 921 -28.62 23.11 10.22
C HIS A 921 -29.45 21.82 10.12
N LYS A 922 -29.83 21.41 8.90
CA LYS A 922 -30.65 20.20 8.69
C LYS A 922 -29.98 18.91 9.16
N SER A 923 -28.64 18.84 9.08
CA SER A 923 -27.86 17.62 9.33
C SER A 923 -26.60 17.89 10.18
N PRO A 924 -26.73 18.25 11.48
CA PRO A 924 -25.58 18.62 12.32
C PRO A 924 -24.56 17.48 12.49
N TYR A 925 -25.05 16.22 12.55
CA TYR A 925 -24.23 15.01 12.61
C TYR A 925 -23.14 14.94 11.53
N ASN A 926 -23.45 15.37 10.30
CA ASN A 926 -22.53 15.28 9.16
C ASN A 926 -21.34 16.23 9.33
N LEU A 927 -21.56 17.45 9.84
CA LEU A 927 -20.50 18.43 10.12
C LEU A 927 -19.66 18.02 11.33
N LEU A 928 -20.29 17.40 12.34
CA LEU A 928 -19.60 16.86 13.51
C LEU A 928 -18.73 15.62 13.20
N LYS A 929 -18.93 14.93 12.07
CA LYS A 929 -18.16 13.72 11.73
C LYS A 929 -16.66 13.98 11.66
N ALA A 930 -16.23 15.14 11.17
CA ALA A 930 -14.81 15.52 11.13
C ALA A 930 -14.17 15.57 12.53
N TYR A 931 -14.92 16.07 13.51
CA TYR A 931 -14.46 16.36 14.87
C TYR A 931 -14.72 15.21 15.87
N ARG A 932 -15.32 14.08 15.45
CA ARG A 932 -15.61 12.91 16.30
C ARG A 932 -14.57 11.81 16.10
N ARG A 933 -14.10 11.18 17.19
CA ARG A 933 -13.36 9.91 17.17
C ARG A 933 -14.02 8.93 18.15
N GLY A 934 -14.75 7.96 17.61
CA GLY A 934 -15.43 6.90 18.36
C GLY A 934 -14.65 5.58 18.34
N LEU A 935 -15.30 4.50 18.78
CA LEU A 935 -14.69 3.17 18.90
C LEU A 935 -14.16 2.63 17.56
N ASP A 936 -14.82 2.92 16.43
CA ASP A 936 -14.40 2.50 15.07
C ASP A 936 -13.00 3.02 14.67
N TYR A 937 -12.56 4.11 15.30
CA TYR A 937 -11.21 4.66 15.16
C TYR A 937 -10.30 4.19 16.29
N LEU A 938 -10.74 4.38 17.54
CA LEU A 938 -9.89 4.21 18.73
C LEU A 938 -9.65 2.74 19.09
N GLY A 939 -10.60 1.83 18.85
CA GLY A 939 -10.52 0.41 19.22
C GLY A 939 -9.45 -0.40 18.46
N LYS A 940 -8.71 0.24 17.54
CA LYS A 940 -7.56 -0.35 16.84
C LYS A 940 -6.26 -0.30 17.67
N TYR A 941 -6.16 0.61 18.64
CA TYR A 941 -4.92 0.87 19.38
C TYR A 941 -4.98 0.28 20.80
N GLN A 942 -3.90 -0.36 21.23
CA GLN A 942 -3.81 -0.99 22.56
C GLN A 942 -3.17 -0.10 23.63
N GLU A 943 -2.64 1.06 23.21
CA GLU A 943 -1.90 2.03 24.02
C GLU A 943 -2.21 3.46 23.56
N PHE A 944 -2.29 4.38 24.53
CA PHE A 944 -2.53 5.81 24.33
C PHE A 944 -1.70 6.63 25.32
N GLU A 945 -1.41 7.88 24.97
CA GLU A 945 -0.88 8.89 25.90
C GLU A 945 -1.76 10.15 25.90
N LEU A 946 -1.86 10.77 27.08
CA LEU A 946 -2.52 12.06 27.31
C LEU A 946 -1.55 13.01 28.04
N LEU A 947 -1.40 14.23 27.55
CA LEU A 947 -0.75 15.32 28.29
C LEU A 947 -1.76 16.45 28.51
N LYS A 948 -2.06 16.68 29.78
CA LYS A 948 -3.07 17.64 30.25
C LYS A 948 -2.32 18.83 30.86
N LEU A 949 -2.69 20.05 30.46
CA LEU A 949 -2.30 21.21 31.26
C LEU A 949 -3.09 21.17 32.58
N THR A 950 -2.40 21.47 33.68
CA THR A 950 -2.98 21.49 35.03
C THR A 950 -2.89 22.89 35.62
N PRO A 951 -3.93 23.39 36.30
CA PRO A 951 -3.80 24.63 37.07
C PRO A 951 -2.81 24.40 38.22
N PRO A 952 -1.99 25.40 38.59
CA PRO A 952 -1.05 25.25 39.69
C PRO A 952 -1.80 24.91 40.99
N PRO A 953 -1.21 24.09 41.88
CA PRO A 953 -1.85 23.72 43.14
C PRO A 953 -2.13 24.99 43.94
N SER A 954 -3.42 25.27 44.19
CA SER A 954 -3.86 26.49 44.87
C SER A 954 -3.13 26.61 46.21
N GLN A 955 -2.27 27.63 46.34
CA GLN A 955 -1.75 28.00 47.66
C GLN A 955 -2.96 28.25 48.56
N LYS A 956 -3.11 27.45 49.61
CA LYS A 956 -4.18 27.65 50.59
C LYS A 956 -3.97 29.04 51.17
N GLY A 957 -4.86 29.97 50.83
CA GLY A 957 -4.74 31.37 51.20
C GLY A 957 -4.58 31.47 52.72
N ASN A 958 -3.38 31.84 53.16
CA ASN A 958 -3.07 32.01 54.56
C ASN A 958 -3.65 33.36 55.01
N THR A 959 -4.97 33.42 55.17
CA THR A 959 -5.73 34.63 55.51
C THR A 959 -5.52 35.02 56.97
N SER A 960 -4.29 35.39 57.31
CA SER A 960 -3.97 36.14 58.51
C SER A 960 -4.40 37.60 58.32
N LEU A 961 -5.44 37.97 59.07
CA LEU A 961 -5.93 39.33 59.37
C LEU A 961 -4.90 40.47 59.22
N GLY A 962 -5.28 41.61 58.63
CA GLY A 962 -4.48 42.83 58.73
C GLY A 962 -4.85 44.00 57.81
N ASN A 963 -5.99 44.66 58.07
CA ASN A 963 -6.39 46.01 57.62
C ASN A 963 -6.20 46.39 56.14
#